data_AF-A0A2V0NQQ0-F1
#
_entry.id   AF-A0A2V0NQQ0-F1
#
_cell.length_a   1.000
_cell.length_b   1.000
_cell.length_c   1.000
_cell.angle_alpha   90.00
_cell.angle_beta   90.00
_cell.angle_gamma   90.00
#
_symmetry.space_group_name_H-M   'P 1'
#
loop_
_entity.id
_entity.type
_entity.pdbx_description
1 polymer ?
#
loop_
_entity_poly.entity_id
_entity_poly.type
_entity_poly.pdbx_seq_one_letter_code
_entity_poly.pdbx_strand_id
1 'polypeptide(L)'
;MTSAAPASTVVQKAVVRCKPEDDSITISLTLAGRLRNMDRRKDEPLERALARIRANVAPGNDKKQKRQKQAQQQQQQQQQQAPAEALTIALYEDAEGTRRVPARPIPPSTPNGAAWPAARLLRVGPEVFAVLQNPPTVESLSLPAFPLVGYPLLPVAALAFADERASSWRWLRLRARAASDGARAASDAAAASEWEDTGCSGACYVPTADDIGCRLRAELTPARAPASDGAPPALGDPASADAGPVAPAPPLPAAAARQLAPPAAAAPPAVRVMSYNILADQYAGTSYAQKVLFDYCPTPLLDNNYRRQLVLEEVAAYQPDVLCLQEVDDKVFSEYLRPHLARLGFEGRYTNKQGRVREGAAMFWRASRFSLAATRDLSMRDVFKQPLAPLHAQFEAMLDSSPHLAEALQKVTTIAQISLLVPVAPASGAAAAAADGGGGAAAAAVEGLLPPLAVANTHLFFHPFAPHIRSMHTAAMLEEVAAAIEEWGASPTLAPALSGRPRPSPLFVGDLNSDLNSGIPGVVELLRSGRLAADHWDWRDGAAFRWGKEEGEYAEEQQESQQQQDQNQQQQQQHQAQQQPPQAQQQQEQQPPPPPPPPLPLRDGHDFDPPGASPTAPLESPSSPAHGVDLVAPFKLASSDRLETPYTNYTSGYKALLDYVWHDPKDFEVVRQLPCPPEQLLGGFIPSPRFPSDHLAVAFDLAPRAAAAAAASAAAAALGAARGGCEVRPALPSEAAGAAAALAAGRLVLLPTDTLYGVAADASSAAGVAALRAAKRRAPRRPLAIALASEGDVARYCSVDGLPPGLLRALLPGPVTLLLPLAPGAPLAGAVLDAGGDAGGGGGGGGDAGSDDGAESDAGSAAALSAAGPAAVGVRVPQSEFARAAAAALGGALALSSANVSGGEGALDLAEAAALLPGCAAAYDAGRLPAPDRSGSTVVDLTGAAAGGREYAIAREGVAAARVCAVLELAFGLRRRR
;
A
#
# COMPACT_ATOMS: atom_id res chain seq x y z
N MET A 1 38.91 60.35 20.27
CA MET A 1 37.69 60.35 21.09
C MET A 1 36.54 59.89 20.22
N THR A 2 36.37 58.58 20.08
CA THR A 2 35.28 57.95 19.33
C THR A 2 34.12 57.72 20.29
N SER A 3 32.98 58.32 19.97
CA SER A 3 31.73 58.23 20.72
C SER A 3 31.24 56.78 20.77
N ALA A 4 31.17 56.21 21.97
CA ALA A 4 30.47 54.96 22.22
C ALA A 4 28.96 55.21 22.11
N ALA A 5 28.28 54.42 21.28
CA ALA A 5 26.82 54.36 21.25
C ALA A 5 26.30 53.87 22.62
N PRO A 6 25.16 54.40 23.11
CA PRO A 6 24.58 53.94 24.37
C PRO A 6 24.08 52.50 24.20
N ALA A 7 24.42 51.64 25.16
CA ALA A 7 23.89 50.29 25.26
C ALA A 7 22.34 50.36 25.30
N SER A 8 21.67 49.69 24.37
CA SER A 8 20.21 49.57 24.39
C SER A 8 19.79 48.82 25.65
N THR A 9 19.06 49.49 26.54
CA THR A 9 18.43 48.85 27.70
C THR A 9 17.48 47.77 27.17
N VAL A 10 17.81 46.48 27.38
CA VAL A 10 16.97 45.35 26.97
C VAL A 10 15.66 45.43 27.77
N VAL A 11 14.57 45.85 27.12
CA VAL A 11 13.24 45.78 27.72
C VAL A 11 12.85 44.32 27.78
N GLN A 12 12.62 43.79 28.98
CA GLN A 12 12.17 42.41 29.16
C GLN A 12 10.76 42.24 28.55
N LYS A 13 10.37 41.02 28.17
CA LYS A 13 9.06 40.75 27.56
C LYS A 13 8.15 40.06 28.56
N ALA A 14 6.89 40.49 28.63
CA ALA A 14 5.80 39.75 29.24
C ALA A 14 4.83 39.32 28.14
N VAL A 15 4.77 38.02 27.86
CA VAL A 15 3.90 37.45 26.81
C VAL A 15 2.55 37.12 27.41
N VAL A 16 1.49 37.62 26.80
CA VAL A 16 0.10 37.30 27.17
C VAL A 16 -0.54 36.56 26.02
N ARG A 17 -0.99 35.33 26.29
CA ARG A 17 -1.77 34.52 25.36
C ARG A 17 -3.22 34.53 25.78
N CYS A 18 -4.08 34.91 24.84
CA CYS A 18 -5.51 34.99 24.99
C CYS A 18 -6.14 34.48 23.69
N LYS A 19 -6.56 33.22 23.68
CA LYS A 19 -7.37 32.68 22.60
C LYS A 19 -8.83 33.12 22.81
N PRO A 20 -9.58 33.52 21.77
CA PRO A 20 -10.96 33.97 21.90
C PRO A 20 -11.86 33.00 22.69
N GLU A 21 -11.70 31.70 22.45
CA GLU A 21 -12.48 30.58 22.97
C GLU A 21 -12.14 30.17 24.42
N ASP A 22 -11.00 30.57 24.96
CA ASP A 22 -10.58 30.16 26.31
C ASP A 22 -11.25 31.02 27.40
N ASP A 23 -11.64 30.45 28.55
CA ASP A 23 -12.10 31.25 29.70
C ASP A 23 -10.96 31.89 30.50
N SER A 24 -9.71 31.64 30.08
CA SER A 24 -8.51 32.07 30.77
C SER A 24 -7.49 32.71 29.82
N ILE A 25 -6.52 33.41 30.41
CA ILE A 25 -5.34 33.95 29.75
C ILE A 25 -4.09 33.34 30.39
N THR A 26 -3.06 33.10 29.59
CA THR A 26 -1.74 32.68 30.08
C THR A 26 -0.79 33.86 30.03
N ILE A 27 -0.15 34.17 31.15
CA ILE A 27 0.84 35.24 31.26
C ILE A 27 2.21 34.59 31.51
N SER A 28 3.16 34.85 30.62
CA SER A 28 4.51 34.30 30.65
C SER A 28 5.55 35.43 30.76
N LEU A 29 6.35 35.43 31.83
CA LEU A 29 7.42 36.41 32.02
C LEU A 29 8.56 35.84 32.86
N THR A 30 9.78 36.31 32.63
CA THR A 30 10.95 35.90 33.42
C THR A 30 11.06 36.80 34.65
N LEU A 31 10.91 36.21 35.84
CA LEU A 31 11.06 36.90 37.13
C LEU A 31 12.22 36.27 37.89
N ALA A 32 13.18 37.09 38.34
CA ALA A 32 14.38 36.62 39.05
C ALA A 32 15.12 35.49 38.31
N GLY A 33 15.26 35.62 36.98
CA GLY A 33 15.97 34.64 36.14
C GLY A 33 15.20 33.34 35.85
N ARG A 34 13.95 33.20 36.31
CA ARG A 34 13.11 32.03 36.03
C ARG A 34 11.87 32.42 35.23
N LEU A 35 11.60 31.70 34.14
CA LEU A 35 10.34 31.82 33.42
C LEU A 35 9.16 31.42 34.33
N ARG A 36 8.17 32.28 34.43
CA ARG A 36 6.93 32.04 35.18
C ARG A 36 5.77 32.07 34.21
N ASN A 37 5.00 30.99 34.19
CA ASN A 37 3.70 30.91 33.51
C ASN A 37 2.59 30.98 34.55
N MET A 38 1.54 31.73 34.28
CA MET A 38 0.35 31.76 35.12
C MET A 38 -0.92 31.84 34.28
N ASP A 39 -1.83 30.91 34.54
CA ASP A 39 -3.16 30.91 33.95
C ASP A 39 -4.14 31.64 34.87
N ARG A 40 -4.93 32.54 34.28
CA ARG A 40 -5.79 33.48 34.99
C ARG A 40 -7.13 33.56 34.29
N ARG A 41 -8.23 33.52 35.03
CA ARG A 41 -9.55 33.60 34.40
C ARG A 41 -9.77 34.99 33.80
N LYS A 42 -10.50 35.09 32.69
CA LYS A 42 -10.77 36.37 32.03
C LYS A 42 -11.67 37.28 32.87
N ASP A 43 -12.58 36.70 33.65
CA ASP A 43 -13.55 37.39 34.50
C ASP A 43 -12.96 37.84 35.85
N GLU A 44 -11.85 37.26 36.30
CA GLU A 44 -11.26 37.63 37.58
C GLU A 44 -10.58 39.02 37.52
N PRO A 45 -10.62 39.79 38.63
CA PRO A 45 -9.97 41.10 38.70
C PRO A 45 -8.44 41.01 38.50
N LEU A 46 -7.89 41.99 37.79
CA LEU A 46 -6.45 42.15 37.54
C LEU A 46 -5.60 42.04 38.82
N GLU A 47 -6.11 42.55 39.95
CA GLU A 47 -5.44 42.51 41.25
C GLU A 47 -4.96 41.10 41.63
N ARG A 48 -5.70 40.05 41.27
CA ARG A 48 -5.33 38.66 41.55
C ARG A 48 -4.11 38.19 40.74
N ALA A 49 -4.00 38.64 39.50
CA ALA A 49 -2.82 38.38 38.68
C ALA A 49 -1.60 39.13 39.23
N LEU A 50 -1.75 40.43 39.54
CA LEU A 50 -0.67 41.25 40.10
C LEU A 50 -0.19 40.74 41.47
N ALA A 51 -1.11 40.26 42.32
CA ALA A 51 -0.77 39.65 43.61
C ALA A 51 0.06 38.37 43.45
N ARG A 52 -0.21 37.57 42.40
CA ARG A 52 0.61 36.39 42.11
C ARG A 52 2.00 36.75 41.61
N ILE A 53 2.10 37.76 40.73
CA ILE A 53 3.40 38.29 40.29
C ILE A 53 4.18 38.77 41.52
N ARG A 54 3.55 39.51 42.44
CA ARG A 54 4.16 39.94 43.71
C ARG A 54 4.70 38.76 44.53
N ALA A 55 3.93 37.68 44.66
CA ALA A 55 4.33 36.49 45.38
C ALA A 55 5.52 35.75 44.75
N ASN A 56 5.69 35.84 43.43
CA ASN A 56 6.81 35.22 42.70
C ASN A 56 8.12 36.01 42.76
N VAL A 57 8.05 37.30 43.12
CA VAL A 57 9.21 38.21 43.24
C VAL A 57 9.72 38.32 44.67
N ALA A 58 8.87 38.04 45.67
CA ALA A 58 9.28 38.03 47.07
C ALA A 58 10.39 36.97 47.30
N PRO A 59 11.50 37.31 47.98
CA PRO A 59 12.54 36.35 48.29
C PRO A 59 11.96 35.15 49.04
N GLY A 60 12.26 33.94 48.54
CA GLY A 60 11.68 32.69 49.01
C GLY A 60 11.74 32.54 50.53
N ASN A 61 10.58 32.31 51.14
CA ASN A 61 10.45 31.97 52.55
C ASN A 61 10.83 30.49 52.79
N ASP A 62 11.97 30.05 52.25
CA ASP A 62 12.42 28.64 52.21
C ASP A 62 12.84 28.06 53.58
N LYS A 63 12.47 28.72 54.69
CA LYS A 63 12.67 28.17 56.05
C LYS A 63 11.46 28.25 56.97
N LYS A 64 10.26 28.62 56.49
CA LYS A 64 9.08 28.81 57.37
C LYS A 64 7.91 27.87 57.13
N GLN A 65 8.18 26.61 56.76
CA GLN A 65 7.23 25.49 56.95
C GLN A 65 7.72 24.41 57.95
N LYS A 66 8.93 24.55 58.52
CA LYS A 66 9.46 23.58 59.51
C LYS A 66 9.51 24.08 60.97
N ARG A 67 9.04 25.30 61.26
CA ARG A 67 8.93 25.86 62.64
C ARG A 67 7.54 26.41 62.97
N GLN A 68 6.49 25.76 62.46
CA GLN A 68 5.09 25.99 62.87
C GLN A 68 4.47 24.77 63.55
N LYS A 69 5.32 23.92 64.15
CA LYS A 69 4.99 22.95 65.19
C LYS A 69 5.99 23.15 66.34
N GLN A 70 5.82 24.21 67.12
CA GLN A 70 6.17 24.34 68.54
C GLN A 70 6.11 25.82 68.95
N ALA A 71 5.57 26.05 70.14
CA ALA A 71 5.37 27.33 70.81
C ALA A 71 4.20 28.20 70.29
N GLN A 72 3.00 27.73 70.61
CA GLN A 72 1.93 28.62 71.08
C GLN A 72 2.40 29.39 72.33
N GLN A 73 1.89 30.62 72.47
CA GLN A 73 1.84 31.44 73.69
C GLN A 73 3.16 32.07 74.18
N GLN A 74 3.35 33.37 73.90
CA GLN A 74 3.07 34.42 74.89
C GLN A 74 3.28 35.83 74.31
N GLN A 75 2.30 36.68 74.61
CA GLN A 75 2.40 38.11 74.96
C GLN A 75 2.76 39.16 73.87
N GLN A 76 1.70 39.89 73.51
CA GLN A 76 1.49 41.32 73.71
C GLN A 76 2.66 42.32 73.52
N GLN A 77 2.29 43.37 72.77
CA GLN A 77 2.75 44.77 72.76
C GLN A 77 3.91 45.18 71.83
N GLN A 78 3.49 46.02 70.87
CA GLN A 78 4.14 47.22 70.34
C GLN A 78 5.62 47.13 69.91
N GLN A 79 5.89 47.31 68.62
CA GLN A 79 6.34 48.59 68.06
C GLN A 79 6.63 48.48 66.56
N GLN A 80 6.08 49.46 65.85
CA GLN A 80 6.61 50.13 64.65
C GLN A 80 7.74 49.41 63.88
N GLN A 81 7.42 48.98 62.66
CA GLN A 81 8.38 48.96 61.56
C GLN A 81 7.79 49.74 60.38
N ALA A 82 8.60 50.70 59.91
CA ALA A 82 8.36 51.54 58.75
C ALA A 82 7.96 50.71 57.52
N PRO A 83 7.14 51.25 56.60
CA PRO A 83 6.72 50.52 55.42
C PRO A 83 7.95 50.20 54.58
N ALA A 84 8.23 48.92 54.38
CA ALA A 84 9.05 48.50 53.25
C ALA A 84 8.43 49.11 51.99
N GLU A 85 9.22 49.85 51.20
CA GLU A 85 8.77 50.43 49.94
C GLU A 85 7.99 49.37 49.15
N ALA A 86 6.69 49.60 48.99
CA ALA A 86 5.81 48.63 48.36
C ALA A 86 6.29 48.44 46.93
N LEU A 87 6.76 47.23 46.61
CA LEU A 87 7.05 46.79 45.24
C LEU A 87 5.85 47.15 44.35
N THR A 88 6.06 48.18 43.52
CA THR A 88 5.04 48.72 42.62
C THR A 88 4.87 47.73 41.48
N ILE A 89 3.68 47.14 41.37
CA ILE A 89 3.33 46.18 40.33
C ILE A 89 2.04 46.65 39.68
N ALA A 90 2.12 47.08 38.42
CA ALA A 90 0.99 47.69 37.70
C ALA A 90 1.13 47.53 36.17
N LEU A 91 -0.02 47.47 35.49
CA LEU A 91 -0.13 47.50 34.02
C LEU A 91 -0.47 48.92 33.53
N TYR A 92 0.01 49.26 32.34
CA TYR A 92 -0.19 50.56 31.71
C TYR A 92 -0.67 50.41 30.26
N GLU A 93 -1.54 51.32 29.82
CA GLU A 93 -2.12 51.33 28.46
C GLU A 93 -1.14 51.82 27.37
N ASP A 94 -0.05 52.50 27.74
CA ASP A 94 0.91 53.14 26.86
C ASP A 94 2.37 52.74 27.17
N ALA A 95 3.26 52.94 26.19
CA ALA A 95 4.65 52.47 26.23
C ALA A 95 5.64 53.50 26.81
N GLU A 96 5.24 54.76 27.03
CA GLU A 96 6.16 55.85 27.39
C GLU A 96 6.42 55.95 28.90
N GLY A 97 7.27 55.05 29.39
CA GLY A 97 7.84 55.13 30.73
C GLY A 97 9.08 56.03 30.86
N THR A 98 9.48 56.79 29.84
CA THR A 98 10.83 57.39 29.79
C THR A 98 10.98 58.91 29.63
N ARG A 99 9.94 59.75 29.43
CA ARG A 99 10.03 61.21 29.71
C ARG A 99 8.68 61.94 29.57
N ARG A 100 8.26 62.61 30.67
CA ARG A 100 7.36 63.78 30.78
C ARG A 100 5.82 63.65 30.67
N VAL A 101 5.22 62.48 30.45
CA VAL A 101 3.76 62.26 30.65
C VAL A 101 3.55 61.01 31.53
N PRO A 102 2.65 61.01 32.55
CA PRO A 102 2.40 59.80 33.34
C PRO A 102 1.61 58.78 32.51
N ALA A 103 2.24 57.62 32.26
CA ALA A 103 1.62 56.44 31.67
C ALA A 103 0.30 56.10 32.40
N ARG A 104 -0.79 55.81 31.65
CA ARG A 104 -2.12 55.58 32.24
C ARG A 104 -2.21 54.19 32.86
N PRO A 105 -2.29 54.05 34.21
CA PRO A 105 -2.37 52.75 34.85
C PRO A 105 -3.76 52.14 34.67
N ILE A 106 -3.80 50.84 34.42
CA ILE A 106 -5.05 50.07 34.32
C ILE A 106 -5.55 49.76 35.73
N PRO A 107 -6.82 50.06 36.08
CA PRO A 107 -7.36 49.81 37.41
C PRO A 107 -7.25 48.32 37.83
N PRO A 108 -6.84 48.01 39.08
CA PRO A 108 -6.76 46.63 39.56
C PRO A 108 -8.10 45.88 39.58
N SER A 109 -9.22 46.59 39.58
CA SER A 109 -10.57 46.03 39.49
C SER A 109 -10.98 45.63 38.07
N THR A 110 -10.25 46.06 37.05
CA THR A 110 -10.54 45.68 35.65
C THR A 110 -10.35 44.17 35.48
N PRO A 111 -11.32 43.45 34.86
CA PRO A 111 -11.17 42.03 34.58
C PRO A 111 -9.96 41.74 33.71
N ASN A 112 -9.25 40.64 33.95
CA ASN A 112 -8.05 40.25 33.20
C ASN A 112 -8.30 40.21 31.67
N GLY A 113 -9.48 39.78 31.24
CA GLY A 113 -9.88 39.71 29.82
C GLY A 113 -9.94 41.07 29.13
N ALA A 114 -10.05 42.17 29.87
CA ALA A 114 -9.98 43.54 29.34
C ALA A 114 -8.65 44.22 29.66
N ALA A 115 -8.08 43.96 30.84
CA ALA A 115 -6.86 44.60 31.32
C ALA A 115 -5.63 44.25 30.48
N TRP A 116 -5.38 42.96 30.23
CA TRP A 116 -4.16 42.55 29.53
C TRP A 116 -4.16 42.88 28.03
N PRO A 117 -5.29 42.79 27.30
CA PRO A 117 -5.36 43.30 25.93
C PRO A 117 -5.11 44.80 25.77
N ALA A 118 -5.53 45.60 26.75
CA ALA A 118 -5.30 47.04 26.76
C ALA A 118 -3.87 47.42 27.17
N ALA A 119 -3.16 46.51 27.83
CA ALA A 119 -1.83 46.78 28.37
C ALA A 119 -0.73 46.77 27.31
N ARG A 120 0.20 47.70 27.45
CA ARG A 120 1.44 47.80 26.67
C ARG A 120 2.68 47.60 27.53
N LEU A 121 2.58 47.86 28.83
CA LEU A 121 3.71 47.78 29.75
C LEU A 121 3.28 47.22 31.11
N LEU A 122 4.12 46.35 31.68
CA LEU A 122 4.02 45.84 33.05
C LEU A 122 5.26 46.31 33.82
N ARG A 123 5.06 46.99 34.94
CA ARG A 123 6.14 47.35 35.86
C ARG A 123 6.16 46.40 37.04
N VAL A 124 7.33 45.89 37.41
CA VAL A 124 7.53 45.02 38.59
C VAL A 124 8.72 45.56 39.38
N GLY A 125 8.46 46.47 40.33
CA GLY A 125 9.53 47.20 41.01
C GLY A 125 10.35 48.04 40.02
N PRO A 126 11.68 47.87 39.94
CA PRO A 126 12.53 48.58 38.98
C PRO A 126 12.46 47.98 37.56
N GLU A 127 11.98 46.75 37.40
CA GLU A 127 11.92 46.06 36.10
C GLU A 127 10.70 46.53 35.29
N VAL A 128 10.90 46.66 33.98
CA VAL A 128 9.89 47.09 33.02
C VAL A 128 9.79 46.03 31.92
N PHE A 129 8.58 45.50 31.74
CA PHE A 129 8.27 44.50 30.73
C PHE A 129 7.38 45.10 29.65
N ALA A 130 7.75 44.92 28.39
CA ALA A 130 6.84 45.15 27.27
C ALA A 130 5.81 44.03 27.24
N VAL A 131 4.52 44.38 27.24
CA VAL A 131 3.43 43.41 27.16
C VAL A 131 3.19 43.06 25.70
N LEU A 132 3.52 41.84 25.32
CA LEU A 132 3.31 41.30 23.99
C LEU A 132 2.05 40.44 23.99
N GLN A 133 1.00 40.93 23.34
CA GLN A 133 -0.25 40.20 23.21
C GLN A 133 -0.20 39.28 22.00
N ASN A 134 -0.49 37.99 22.22
CA ASN A 134 -0.59 36.97 21.18
C ASN A 134 0.55 37.06 20.13
N PRO A 135 1.84 37.13 20.54
CA PRO A 135 2.92 37.16 19.58
C PRO A 135 2.94 35.86 18.76
N PRO A 136 3.33 35.91 17.47
CA PRO A 136 3.60 34.71 16.70
C PRO A 136 4.51 33.78 17.49
N THR A 137 4.11 32.52 17.66
CA THR A 137 4.79 31.59 18.57
C THR A 137 4.89 30.22 17.90
N VAL A 138 6.06 29.59 18.03
CA VAL A 138 6.22 28.15 17.81
C VAL A 138 5.88 27.44 19.12
N GLU A 139 4.76 26.70 19.15
CA GLU A 139 4.36 25.88 20.30
C GLU A 139 5.18 24.60 20.37
N SER A 140 5.47 23.99 19.22
CA SER A 140 6.37 22.86 19.09
C SER A 140 7.08 22.88 17.74
N LEU A 141 8.30 22.35 17.70
CA LEU A 141 9.05 22.10 16.48
C LEU A 141 9.84 20.80 16.66
N SER A 142 9.67 19.85 15.74
CA SER A 142 10.42 18.60 15.73
C SER A 142 10.94 18.29 14.33
N LEU A 143 12.00 17.49 14.26
CA LEU A 143 12.62 17.07 13.02
C LEU A 143 12.81 15.54 13.04
N PRO A 144 12.63 14.83 11.91
CA PRO A 144 12.87 13.38 11.84
C PRO A 144 14.29 13.00 12.29
N ALA A 145 14.39 11.95 13.11
CA ALA A 145 15.64 11.60 13.78
C ALA A 145 16.70 10.97 12.85
N PHE A 146 16.29 10.33 11.74
CA PHE A 146 17.15 9.53 10.87
C PHE A 146 17.20 10.08 9.44
N PRO A 147 17.91 11.18 9.16
CA PRO A 147 17.91 11.78 7.83
C PRO A 147 18.73 10.95 6.83
N LEU A 148 18.17 10.71 5.64
CA LEU A 148 18.84 10.02 4.53
C LEU A 148 19.18 10.99 3.39
N VAL A 149 20.33 10.77 2.74
CA VAL A 149 20.69 11.49 1.51
C VAL A 149 19.64 11.27 0.43
N GLY A 150 19.18 12.34 -0.21
CA GLY A 150 18.19 12.28 -1.31
C GLY A 150 16.73 12.21 -0.85
N TYR A 151 16.46 12.06 0.46
CA TYR A 151 15.11 11.99 1.00
C TYR A 151 14.72 13.33 1.65
N PRO A 152 13.50 13.85 1.39
CA PRO A 152 13.09 15.14 1.93
C PRO A 152 12.87 15.07 3.44
N LEU A 153 13.42 16.06 4.15
CA LEU A 153 13.14 16.32 5.56
C LEU A 153 12.15 17.47 5.68
N LEU A 154 11.01 17.17 6.30
CA LEU A 154 10.02 18.17 6.71
C LEU A 154 9.97 18.24 8.24
N PRO A 155 10.23 19.41 8.84
CA PRO A 155 9.98 19.64 10.24
C PRO A 155 8.46 19.67 10.51
N VAL A 156 8.06 19.22 11.70
CA VAL A 156 6.67 19.31 12.18
C VAL A 156 6.60 20.48 13.15
N ALA A 157 5.82 21.51 12.80
CA ALA A 157 5.70 22.73 13.60
C ALA A 157 4.24 22.99 13.98
N ALA A 158 3.97 23.20 15.27
CA ALA A 158 2.71 23.76 15.74
C ALA A 158 2.91 25.27 15.97
N LEU A 159 2.08 26.08 15.30
CA LEU A 159 2.15 27.54 15.35
C LEU A 159 0.92 28.12 16.05
N ALA A 160 1.14 29.10 16.92
CA ALA A 160 0.08 29.91 17.52
C ALA A 160 0.25 31.38 17.14
N PHE A 161 -0.84 32.01 16.71
CA PHE A 161 -0.89 33.42 16.31
C PHE A 161 0.12 33.81 15.22
N ALA A 162 0.52 32.84 14.39
CA ALA A 162 1.46 33.00 13.29
C ALA A 162 0.87 32.40 12.01
N ASP A 163 1.23 32.99 10.87
CA ASP A 163 0.91 32.51 9.54
C ASP A 163 2.10 31.72 9.00
N GLU A 164 1.87 30.45 8.65
CA GLU A 164 2.92 29.56 8.14
C GLU A 164 3.61 30.13 6.90
N ARG A 165 2.83 30.73 5.99
CA ARG A 165 3.35 31.34 4.74
C ARG A 165 4.17 32.62 4.97
N ALA A 166 3.92 33.33 6.07
CA ALA A 166 4.70 34.51 6.42
C ALA A 166 5.96 34.15 7.22
N SER A 167 5.98 32.95 7.81
CA SER A 167 7.09 32.45 8.62
C SER A 167 8.28 32.07 7.74
N SER A 168 9.48 32.14 8.30
CA SER A 168 10.72 31.87 7.56
C SER A 168 11.50 30.71 8.16
N TRP A 169 12.16 29.96 7.29
CA TRP A 169 12.97 28.81 7.64
C TRP A 169 14.43 29.06 7.35
N ARG A 170 15.29 28.43 8.14
CA ARG A 170 16.74 28.38 7.91
C ARG A 170 17.25 27.00 8.28
N TRP A 171 18.12 26.43 7.47
CA TRP A 171 18.74 25.14 7.74
C TRP A 171 20.23 25.27 8.01
N LEU A 172 20.68 24.59 9.06
CA LEU A 172 22.06 24.56 9.47
C LEU A 172 22.57 23.12 9.49
N ARG A 173 23.86 22.93 9.26
CA ARG A 173 24.53 21.64 9.41
C ARG A 173 25.72 21.74 10.36
N LEU A 174 25.97 20.67 11.10
CA LEU A 174 27.11 20.54 12.00
C LEU A 174 27.96 19.34 11.57
N ARG A 175 29.16 19.61 11.07
CA ARG A 175 30.12 18.57 10.66
C ARG A 175 30.77 17.94 11.89
N ALA A 176 30.86 16.61 11.93
CA ALA A 176 31.73 15.94 12.89
C ALA A 176 33.19 16.28 12.58
N ARG A 177 34.01 16.62 13.59
CA ARG A 177 35.46 16.77 13.37
C ARG A 177 36.03 15.41 12.97
N ALA A 178 36.78 15.38 11.87
CA ALA A 178 37.57 14.21 11.52
C ALA A 178 38.47 13.85 12.70
N ALA A 179 38.40 12.62 13.19
CA ALA A 179 39.40 12.08 14.09
C ALA A 179 40.71 12.04 13.30
N SER A 180 41.56 13.05 13.46
CA SER A 180 42.89 13.05 12.87
C SER A 180 43.68 11.89 13.47
N ASP A 181 44.27 11.06 12.60
CA ASP A 181 45.25 10.04 12.98
C ASP A 181 46.33 10.66 13.89
N GLY A 182 46.51 10.06 15.07
CA GLY A 182 47.63 10.38 15.95
C GLY A 182 47.20 10.89 17.32
N ALA A 183 47.33 10.02 18.31
CA ALA A 183 47.41 10.39 19.71
C ALA A 183 48.55 11.39 19.93
N ARG A 184 48.24 12.70 19.98
CA ARG A 184 48.93 13.76 20.74
C ARG A 184 48.38 15.14 20.37
N ALA A 185 47.26 15.53 21.01
CA ALA A 185 46.95 16.92 21.35
C ALA A 185 45.70 16.98 22.26
N ALA A 186 45.69 16.21 23.35
CA ALA A 186 44.72 16.39 24.42
C ALA A 186 45.18 17.52 25.35
N SER A 187 45.13 18.77 24.88
CA SER A 187 45.17 19.94 25.78
C SER A 187 44.61 21.26 25.24
N ASP A 188 44.18 21.37 23.97
CA ASP A 188 43.59 22.62 23.44
C ASP A 188 42.23 22.44 22.72
N ALA A 189 41.49 21.38 23.03
CA ALA A 189 40.24 21.02 22.33
C ALA A 189 38.97 21.74 22.85
N ALA A 190 39.03 23.06 23.06
CA ALA A 190 37.87 23.89 23.43
C ALA A 190 37.48 24.92 22.33
N ALA A 191 37.82 24.66 21.07
CA ALA A 191 37.25 25.40 19.95
C ALA A 191 35.92 24.74 19.54
N ALA A 192 34.80 25.46 19.71
CA ALA A 192 33.44 25.01 19.41
C ALA A 192 33.27 24.54 17.96
N SER A 193 32.55 23.44 17.73
CA SER A 193 32.05 23.08 16.40
C SER A 193 30.93 24.06 16.05
N GLU A 194 31.15 24.92 15.04
CA GLU A 194 30.16 25.91 14.61
C GLU A 194 29.14 25.30 13.64
N TRP A 195 27.88 25.70 13.79
CA TRP A 195 26.81 25.39 12.83
C TRP A 195 27.03 26.19 11.55
N GLU A 196 27.10 25.50 10.41
CA GLU A 196 27.22 26.09 9.08
C GLU A 196 25.84 26.28 8.45
N ASP A 197 25.59 27.44 7.85
CA ASP A 197 24.35 27.69 7.10
C ASP A 197 24.36 26.95 5.76
N THR A 198 23.31 26.16 5.49
CA THR A 198 23.22 25.43 4.21
C THR A 198 22.71 26.31 3.06
N GLY A 199 22.22 27.53 3.37
CA GLY A 199 21.59 28.43 2.42
C GLY A 199 20.16 28.06 2.07
N CYS A 200 19.61 26.97 2.64
CA CYS A 200 18.23 26.58 2.41
C CYS A 200 17.28 27.39 3.30
N SER A 201 16.37 28.13 2.67
CA SER A 201 15.35 28.95 3.33
C SER A 201 13.93 28.38 3.27
N GLY A 202 13.78 27.18 2.72
CA GLY A 202 12.49 26.50 2.59
C GLY A 202 12.17 25.65 3.83
N ALA A 203 10.89 25.32 4.02
CA ALA A 203 10.46 24.38 5.05
C ALA A 203 10.94 22.93 4.81
N CYS A 204 11.54 22.65 3.66
CA CYS A 204 12.01 21.32 3.27
C CYS A 204 13.48 21.38 2.92
N TYR A 205 14.26 20.43 3.46
CA TYR A 205 15.65 20.23 3.09
C TYR A 205 15.84 18.80 2.61
N VAL A 206 16.54 18.62 1.50
CA VAL A 206 16.90 17.29 0.97
C VAL A 206 18.40 17.12 1.19
N PRO A 207 18.83 16.26 2.13
CA PRO A 207 20.25 16.06 2.41
C PRO A 207 21.00 15.56 1.18
N THR A 208 22.24 16.02 1.04
CA THR A 208 23.13 15.68 -0.06
C THR A 208 24.28 14.79 0.42
N ALA A 209 25.08 14.27 -0.51
CA ALA A 209 26.27 13.49 -0.15
C ALA A 209 27.26 14.27 0.76
N ASP A 210 27.30 15.60 0.63
CA ASP A 210 28.15 16.47 1.46
C ASP A 210 27.70 16.55 2.92
N ASP A 211 26.45 16.16 3.19
CA ASP A 211 25.86 16.20 4.52
C ASP A 211 26.06 14.89 5.29
N ILE A 212 26.57 13.82 4.66
CA ILE A 212 26.80 12.52 5.32
C ILE A 212 27.61 12.71 6.60
N GLY A 213 27.11 12.15 7.70
CA GLY A 213 27.70 12.26 9.04
C GLY A 213 27.46 13.60 9.75
N CYS A 214 26.91 14.61 9.07
CA CYS A 214 26.56 15.89 9.67
C CYS A 214 25.23 15.79 10.41
N ARG A 215 25.09 16.50 11.54
CA ARG A 215 23.76 16.75 12.12
C ARG A 215 23.11 17.92 11.42
N LEU A 216 21.79 17.89 11.28
CA LEU A 216 21.02 18.97 10.66
C LEU A 216 20.16 19.67 11.71
N ARG A 217 19.93 20.97 11.51
CA ARG A 217 19.04 21.79 12.34
C ARG A 217 18.11 22.59 11.43
N ALA A 218 16.83 22.55 11.71
CA ALA A 218 15.84 23.45 11.14
C ALA A 218 15.54 24.55 12.16
N GLU A 219 15.64 25.81 11.75
CA GLU A 219 15.24 26.99 12.53
C GLU A 219 14.00 27.61 11.88
N LEU A 220 12.94 27.79 12.67
CA LEU A 220 11.68 28.44 12.27
C LEU A 220 11.54 29.76 13.00
N THR A 221 11.44 30.84 12.24
CA THR A 221 11.03 32.15 12.77
C THR A 221 9.55 32.36 12.46
N PRO A 222 8.64 32.24 13.46
CA PRO A 222 7.21 32.40 13.22
C PRO A 222 6.90 33.86 12.93
N ALA A 223 6.01 34.12 11.99
CA ALA A 223 5.60 35.47 11.64
C ALA A 223 4.08 35.55 11.45
N ARG A 224 3.51 36.72 11.69
CA ARG A 224 2.13 37.04 11.33
C ARG A 224 2.10 38.14 10.30
N ALA A 225 1.30 37.94 9.27
CA ALA A 225 1.11 38.89 8.19
C ALA A 225 0.67 40.26 8.75
N PRO A 226 1.14 41.35 8.15
CA PRO A 226 0.75 42.69 8.57
C PRO A 226 -0.75 42.91 8.36
N ALA A 227 -1.37 43.71 9.24
CA ALA A 227 -2.79 44.04 9.16
C ALA A 227 -3.13 45.00 8.01
N SER A 228 -2.13 45.64 7.40
CA SER A 228 -2.25 46.59 6.29
C SER A 228 -1.05 46.48 5.36
N ASP A 229 -1.26 46.72 4.06
CA ASP A 229 -0.19 46.73 3.05
C ASP A 229 0.94 47.72 3.44
N GLY A 230 2.18 47.23 3.45
CA GLY A 230 3.39 48.03 3.70
C GLY A 230 3.95 48.03 5.13
N ALA A 231 3.24 47.47 6.12
CA ALA A 231 3.81 47.27 7.45
C ALA A 231 4.68 45.99 7.51
N PRO A 232 5.79 45.95 8.29
CA PRO A 232 6.57 44.73 8.46
C PRO A 232 5.75 43.67 9.19
N PRO A 233 5.95 42.36 8.88
CA PRO A 233 5.29 41.29 9.60
C PRO A 233 5.70 41.31 11.07
N ALA A 234 4.76 40.97 11.96
CA ALA A 234 5.12 40.75 13.35
C ALA A 234 5.93 39.46 13.42
N LEU A 235 7.13 39.50 14.01
CA LEU A 235 7.99 38.34 14.19
C LEU A 235 7.90 37.83 15.63
N GLY A 236 7.87 36.51 15.78
CA GLY A 236 8.07 35.85 17.06
C GLY A 236 9.53 35.47 17.29
N ASP A 237 9.80 34.88 18.45
CA ASP A 237 11.13 34.35 18.76
C ASP A 237 11.35 33.04 17.96
N PRO A 238 12.53 32.85 17.35
CA PRO A 238 12.81 31.66 16.57
C PRO A 238 12.91 30.40 17.44
N ALA A 239 12.50 29.27 16.89
CA ALA A 239 12.67 27.95 17.49
C ALA A 239 13.52 27.06 16.57
N SER A 240 14.23 26.09 17.15
CA SER A 240 15.09 25.18 16.39
C SER A 240 14.86 23.73 16.79
N ALA A 241 14.98 22.81 15.83
CA ALA A 241 14.95 21.37 16.06
C ALA A 241 16.09 20.69 15.31
N ASP A 242 16.70 19.68 15.93
CA ASP A 242 17.87 18.98 15.43
C ASP A 242 17.50 17.56 14.99
N ALA A 243 18.13 17.09 13.93
CA ALA A 243 18.11 15.70 13.50
C ALA A 243 19.44 14.99 13.84
N GLY A 244 19.40 13.66 13.80
CA GLY A 244 20.60 12.84 13.91
C GLY A 244 21.59 13.07 12.74
N PRO A 245 22.73 12.38 12.75
CA PRO A 245 23.67 12.42 11.64
C PRO A 245 23.01 11.89 10.36
N VAL A 246 23.26 12.56 9.23
CA VAL A 246 22.78 12.10 7.91
C VAL A 246 23.46 10.80 7.53
N ALA A 247 22.65 9.80 7.21
CA ALA A 247 23.09 8.51 6.70
C ALA A 247 23.03 8.47 5.16
N PRO A 248 23.88 7.68 4.50
CA PRO A 248 23.78 7.46 3.06
C PRO A 248 22.44 6.80 2.70
N ALA A 249 21.94 7.08 1.50
CA ALA A 249 20.81 6.34 0.94
C ALA A 249 21.16 4.85 0.78
N PRO A 250 20.17 3.94 0.84
CA PRO A 250 20.40 2.55 0.46
C PRO A 250 20.87 2.49 -1.01
N PRO A 251 21.85 1.63 -1.35
CA PRO A 251 22.49 1.62 -2.66
C PRO A 251 21.56 1.25 -3.84
N LEU A 252 20.43 0.60 -3.55
CA LEU A 252 19.36 0.33 -4.51
C LEU A 252 18.02 0.28 -3.77
N PRO A 253 17.29 1.40 -3.65
CA PRO A 253 15.99 1.43 -2.97
C PRO A 253 14.94 0.54 -3.67
N ALA A 254 13.93 0.06 -2.94
CA ALA A 254 12.86 -0.79 -3.49
C ALA A 254 12.26 -0.25 -4.80
N ALA A 255 11.95 1.05 -4.83
CA ALA A 255 11.41 1.72 -6.01
C ALA A 255 12.28 1.53 -7.26
N ALA A 256 13.60 1.70 -7.12
CA ALA A 256 14.58 1.52 -8.18
C ALA A 256 14.81 0.03 -8.51
N ALA A 257 14.83 -0.85 -7.51
CA ALA A 257 14.97 -2.28 -7.71
C ALA A 257 13.79 -2.86 -8.53
N ARG A 258 12.60 -2.29 -8.38
CA ARG A 258 11.38 -2.72 -9.08
C ARG A 258 11.30 -2.22 -10.54
N GLN A 259 12.21 -1.32 -10.97
CA GLN A 259 12.07 -0.61 -12.24
C GLN A 259 13.42 -0.34 -12.93
N LEU A 260 13.59 -0.83 -14.17
CA LEU A 260 14.67 -0.37 -15.06
C LEU A 260 14.40 1.04 -15.66
N ALA A 261 13.14 1.53 -15.58
CA ALA A 261 12.73 2.90 -15.92
C ALA A 261 11.43 3.30 -15.17
N PRO A 262 11.26 4.58 -14.77
CA PRO A 262 10.04 5.06 -14.13
C PRO A 262 8.80 4.83 -15.01
N PRO A 263 7.68 4.34 -14.47
CA PRO A 263 6.49 4.10 -15.24
C PRO A 263 5.87 5.45 -15.54
N ALA A 264 5.60 5.73 -16.83
CA ALA A 264 4.83 6.91 -17.19
C ALA A 264 3.52 6.94 -16.37
N ALA A 265 3.16 8.13 -15.89
CA ALA A 265 1.89 8.34 -15.19
C ALA A 265 0.72 7.79 -16.03
N ALA A 266 -0.34 7.32 -15.37
CA ALA A 266 -1.54 6.87 -16.06
C ALA A 266 -2.14 8.04 -16.83
N ALA A 267 -2.18 7.94 -18.17
CA ALA A 267 -2.78 8.96 -19.00
C ALA A 267 -4.32 8.88 -18.85
N PRO A 268 -5.02 10.01 -18.60
CA PRO A 268 -6.48 10.02 -18.62
C PRO A 268 -7.02 9.42 -19.94
N PRO A 269 -8.11 8.63 -19.91
CA PRO A 269 -9.01 8.43 -18.78
C PRO A 269 -8.58 7.33 -17.79
N ALA A 270 -7.40 6.72 -17.94
CA ALA A 270 -6.93 5.72 -16.98
C ALA A 270 -6.65 6.33 -15.58
N VAL A 271 -6.72 5.46 -14.57
CA VAL A 271 -6.42 5.73 -13.16
C VAL A 271 -5.44 4.70 -12.63
N ARG A 272 -4.37 5.15 -11.98
CA ARG A 272 -3.44 4.26 -11.27
C ARG A 272 -3.90 4.05 -9.83
N VAL A 273 -4.22 2.82 -9.46
CA VAL A 273 -4.60 2.42 -8.10
C VAL A 273 -3.47 1.61 -7.47
N MET A 274 -3.04 1.99 -6.27
CA MET A 274 -1.98 1.33 -5.52
C MET A 274 -2.48 0.87 -4.15
N SER A 275 -2.16 -0.36 -3.75
CA SER A 275 -2.36 -0.90 -2.40
C SER A 275 -1.01 -1.18 -1.76
N TYR A 276 -0.84 -0.80 -0.49
CA TYR A 276 0.40 -1.08 0.23
C TYR A 276 0.22 -1.15 1.75
N ASN A 277 0.43 -2.33 2.35
CA ASN A 277 0.63 -2.46 3.79
C ASN A 277 2.06 -2.01 4.14
N ILE A 278 2.20 -0.99 5.00
CA ILE A 278 3.47 -0.32 5.27
C ILE A 278 4.15 -0.74 6.58
N LEU A 279 3.65 -1.79 7.24
CA LEU A 279 4.16 -2.35 8.49
C LEU A 279 4.21 -1.32 9.64
N ALA A 280 3.21 -1.36 10.52
CA ALA A 280 3.10 -0.40 11.62
C ALA A 280 4.25 -0.53 12.63
N ASP A 281 4.67 0.60 13.20
CA ASP A 281 5.78 0.61 14.16
C ASP A 281 5.46 -0.17 15.44
N GLN A 282 4.19 -0.17 15.85
CA GLN A 282 3.73 -0.94 17.01
C GLN A 282 3.95 -2.46 16.86
N TYR A 283 4.12 -2.97 15.64
CA TYR A 283 4.43 -4.38 15.38
C TYR A 283 5.93 -4.58 15.19
N ALA A 284 6.56 -3.79 14.31
CA ALA A 284 8.00 -3.90 14.02
C ALA A 284 8.92 -3.52 15.20
N GLY A 285 8.44 -2.68 16.13
CA GLY A 285 9.21 -2.19 17.28
C GLY A 285 9.29 -3.17 18.46
N THR A 286 8.55 -4.28 18.43
CA THR A 286 8.51 -5.23 19.56
C THR A 286 9.77 -6.09 19.63
N SER A 287 10.13 -6.55 20.84
CA SER A 287 11.29 -7.44 21.04
C SER A 287 11.10 -8.76 20.29
N TYR A 288 9.90 -9.31 20.30
CA TYR A 288 9.56 -10.50 19.52
C TYR A 288 9.73 -10.27 18.02
N ALA A 289 9.16 -9.20 17.45
CA ALA A 289 9.33 -8.93 16.02
C ALA A 289 10.79 -8.80 15.62
N GLN A 290 11.61 -8.10 16.40
CA GLN A 290 13.04 -7.88 16.10
C GLN A 290 13.90 -9.14 16.26
N LYS A 291 13.51 -10.09 17.13
CA LYS A 291 14.32 -11.28 17.45
C LYS A 291 13.81 -12.56 16.81
N VAL A 292 12.56 -12.58 16.35
CA VAL A 292 11.87 -13.78 15.85
C VAL A 292 11.34 -13.56 14.45
N LEU A 293 10.47 -12.56 14.23
CA LEU A 293 9.85 -12.34 12.92
C LEU A 293 10.82 -11.76 11.88
N PHE A 294 11.71 -10.87 12.33
CA PHE A 294 12.61 -10.06 11.51
C PHE A 294 14.07 -10.18 11.97
N ASP A 295 14.47 -11.32 12.52
CA ASP A 295 15.83 -11.58 13.03
C ASP A 295 16.94 -11.42 11.97
N TYR A 296 16.57 -11.52 10.70
CA TYR A 296 17.40 -11.26 9.52
C TYR A 296 17.58 -9.77 9.20
N CYS A 297 16.70 -8.89 9.68
CA CYS A 297 16.73 -7.46 9.40
C CYS A 297 17.45 -6.69 10.52
N PRO A 298 18.48 -5.89 10.22
CA PRO A 298 19.17 -5.10 11.24
C PRO A 298 18.19 -4.16 11.97
N THR A 299 18.16 -4.23 13.30
CA THR A 299 17.24 -3.46 14.16
C THR A 299 17.16 -1.96 13.85
N PRO A 300 18.27 -1.24 13.57
CA PRO A 300 18.19 0.20 13.22
C PRO A 300 17.40 0.50 11.93
N LEU A 301 17.24 -0.49 11.06
CA LEU A 301 16.52 -0.37 9.78
C LEU A 301 15.04 -0.75 9.91
N LEU A 302 14.66 -1.40 11.01
CA LEU A 302 13.26 -1.62 11.39
C LEU A 302 12.63 -0.34 11.99
N ASP A 303 13.45 0.63 12.38
CA ASP A 303 12.99 1.92 12.89
C ASP A 303 12.08 2.60 11.86
N ASN A 304 10.90 3.00 12.29
CA ASN A 304 9.92 3.63 11.42
C ASN A 304 10.42 4.93 10.76
N ASN A 305 11.32 5.70 11.40
CA ASN A 305 11.90 6.88 10.78
C ASN A 305 12.74 6.53 9.54
N TYR A 306 13.38 5.35 9.51
CA TYR A 306 14.04 4.83 8.32
C TYR A 306 13.01 4.39 7.28
N ARG A 307 12.13 3.44 7.65
CA ARG A 307 11.22 2.76 6.72
C ARG A 307 10.29 3.72 5.97
N ARG A 308 9.68 4.69 6.65
CA ARG A 308 8.72 5.61 6.03
C ARG A 308 9.31 6.55 4.98
N GLN A 309 10.62 6.80 5.00
CA GLN A 309 11.31 7.54 3.93
C GLN A 309 11.31 6.74 2.62
N LEU A 310 11.60 5.43 2.71
CA LEU A 310 11.57 4.51 1.58
C LEU A 310 10.14 4.29 1.06
N VAL A 311 9.14 4.22 1.95
CA VAL A 311 7.72 4.14 1.56
C VAL A 311 7.32 5.34 0.69
N LEU A 312 7.69 6.56 1.11
CA LEU A 312 7.39 7.78 0.33
C LEU A 312 8.10 7.80 -1.03
N GLU A 313 9.34 7.31 -1.09
CA GLU A 313 10.06 7.18 -2.36
C GLU A 313 9.35 6.19 -3.30
N GLU A 314 8.89 5.05 -2.79
CA GLU A 314 8.12 4.09 -3.59
C GLU A 314 6.82 4.72 -4.09
N VAL A 315 6.05 5.38 -3.22
CA VAL A 315 4.83 6.10 -3.66
C VAL A 315 5.15 7.17 -4.72
N ALA A 316 6.23 7.94 -4.54
CA ALA A 316 6.64 8.98 -5.48
C ALA A 316 7.07 8.39 -6.84
N ALA A 317 7.74 7.23 -6.85
CA ALA A 317 8.15 6.54 -8.07
C ALA A 317 6.97 5.93 -8.83
N TYR A 318 5.99 5.38 -8.11
CA TYR A 318 4.80 4.76 -8.71
C TYR A 318 3.79 5.80 -9.20
N GLN A 319 3.80 7.01 -8.64
CA GLN A 319 2.89 8.10 -8.99
C GLN A 319 1.40 7.68 -9.05
N PRO A 320 0.85 7.01 -8.03
CA PRO A 320 -0.54 6.60 -8.05
C PRO A 320 -1.50 7.80 -8.17
N ASP A 321 -2.69 7.54 -8.68
CA ASP A 321 -3.80 8.52 -8.63
C ASP A 321 -4.69 8.27 -7.40
N VAL A 322 -4.80 7.01 -6.98
CA VAL A 322 -5.44 6.55 -5.74
C VAL A 322 -4.47 5.61 -5.02
N LEU A 323 -4.18 5.91 -3.76
CA LEU A 323 -3.27 5.15 -2.90
C LEU A 323 -4.02 4.70 -1.65
N CYS A 324 -4.07 3.40 -1.44
CA CYS A 324 -4.65 2.76 -0.26
C CYS A 324 -3.54 2.14 0.57
N LEU A 325 -3.39 2.62 1.81
CA LEU A 325 -2.40 2.14 2.77
C LEU A 325 -3.09 1.41 3.92
N GLN A 326 -2.44 0.36 4.41
CA GLN A 326 -2.80 -0.38 5.62
C GLN A 326 -1.65 -0.28 6.62
N GLU A 327 -1.93 -0.50 7.91
CA GLU A 327 -0.93 -0.41 8.99
C GLU A 327 -0.29 0.97 9.14
N VAL A 328 -1.11 2.01 9.02
CA VAL A 328 -0.66 3.38 9.17
C VAL A 328 -0.91 3.84 10.61
N ASP A 329 0.12 4.20 11.36
CA ASP A 329 -0.05 4.85 12.66
C ASP A 329 -0.65 6.28 12.50
N ASP A 330 -1.51 6.71 13.43
CA ASP A 330 -2.16 8.04 13.37
C ASP A 330 -1.16 9.21 13.28
N LYS A 331 -0.09 9.16 14.08
CA LYS A 331 0.99 10.16 14.02
C LYS A 331 1.78 10.08 12.73
N VAL A 332 2.01 8.89 12.21
CA VAL A 332 2.70 8.70 10.92
C VAL A 332 1.85 9.30 9.80
N PHE A 333 0.53 9.10 9.81
CA PHE A 333 -0.35 9.75 8.86
C PHE A 333 -0.32 11.28 8.98
N SER A 334 -0.61 11.81 10.16
CA SER A 334 -0.87 13.23 10.38
C SER A 334 0.39 14.09 10.32
N GLU A 335 1.49 13.62 10.91
CA GLU A 335 2.74 14.39 11.04
C GLU A 335 3.75 14.08 9.92
N TYR A 336 3.61 12.94 9.21
CA TYR A 336 4.58 12.54 8.20
C TYR A 336 3.97 12.31 6.81
N LEU A 337 3.13 11.29 6.58
CA LEU A 337 2.65 10.94 5.24
C LEU A 337 1.83 12.07 4.61
N ARG A 338 0.85 12.63 5.34
CA ARG A 338 -0.01 13.71 4.82
C ARG A 338 0.77 14.95 4.37
N PRO A 339 1.65 15.57 5.18
CA PRO A 339 2.38 16.75 4.73
C PRO A 339 3.35 16.45 3.57
N HIS A 340 3.98 15.28 3.52
CA HIS A 340 4.87 14.92 2.41
C HIS A 340 4.09 14.66 1.12
N LEU A 341 3.02 13.87 1.17
CA LEU A 341 2.20 13.54 0.00
C LEU A 341 1.41 14.77 -0.51
N ALA A 342 1.04 15.72 0.36
CA ALA A 342 0.44 16.99 -0.05
C ALA A 342 1.36 17.79 -1.00
N ARG A 343 2.68 17.75 -0.78
CA ARG A 343 3.65 18.39 -1.68
C ARG A 343 3.76 17.69 -3.03
N LEU A 344 3.37 16.41 -3.09
CA LEU A 344 3.25 15.64 -4.34
C LEU A 344 1.86 15.78 -5.00
N GLY A 345 1.00 16.66 -4.46
CA GLY A 345 -0.33 16.96 -5.01
C GLY A 345 -1.43 15.98 -4.57
N PHE A 346 -1.21 15.23 -3.49
CA PHE A 346 -2.23 14.36 -2.91
C PHE A 346 -3.03 15.06 -1.82
N GLU A 347 -4.31 14.70 -1.74
CA GLU A 347 -5.10 14.82 -0.52
C GLU A 347 -5.28 13.44 0.08
N GLY A 348 -5.63 13.35 1.36
CA GLY A 348 -5.86 12.06 1.98
C GLY A 348 -6.60 12.11 3.31
N ARG A 349 -7.06 10.93 3.73
CA ARG A 349 -7.82 10.71 4.96
C ARG A 349 -7.32 9.47 5.69
N TYR A 350 -7.63 9.40 6.97
CA TYR A 350 -7.23 8.34 7.89
C TYR A 350 -8.41 7.87 8.74
N THR A 351 -8.42 6.57 9.04
CA THR A 351 -9.38 5.94 9.93
C THR A 351 -8.61 4.95 10.78
N ASN A 352 -8.59 5.18 12.10
CA ASN A 352 -7.92 4.31 13.06
C ASN A 352 -8.73 3.03 13.28
N LYS A 353 -8.07 1.89 13.52
CA LYS A 353 -8.77 0.73 14.08
C LYS A 353 -9.34 1.06 15.46
N GLN A 354 -10.42 0.41 15.85
CA GLN A 354 -11.04 0.69 17.15
C GLN A 354 -10.27 0.03 18.31
N GLY A 355 -10.53 0.47 19.55
CA GLY A 355 -9.96 -0.12 20.75
C GLY A 355 -8.62 0.49 21.14
N ARG A 356 -7.64 -0.35 21.52
CA ARG A 356 -6.29 0.09 21.93
C ARG A 356 -5.29 0.14 20.77
N VAL A 357 -5.69 -0.33 19.59
CA VAL A 357 -4.87 -0.36 18.38
C VAL A 357 -4.60 1.08 17.91
N ARG A 358 -3.35 1.40 17.60
CA ARG A 358 -2.92 2.77 17.24
C ARG A 358 -2.56 2.94 15.76
N GLU A 359 -2.90 1.95 14.94
CA GLU A 359 -2.83 1.99 13.49
C GLU A 359 -4.20 1.79 12.85
N GLY A 360 -4.28 2.12 11.56
CA GLY A 360 -5.42 1.82 10.72
C GLY A 360 -5.12 1.99 9.25
N ALA A 361 -6.12 2.47 8.51
CA ALA A 361 -6.07 2.61 7.07
C ALA A 361 -5.96 4.09 6.67
N ALA A 362 -5.17 4.38 5.64
CA ALA A 362 -5.14 5.69 5.01
C ALA A 362 -5.46 5.58 3.52
N MET A 363 -6.18 6.56 2.99
CA MET A 363 -6.44 6.68 1.57
C MET A 363 -6.01 8.06 1.10
N PHE A 364 -5.20 8.10 0.04
CA PHE A 364 -4.79 9.31 -0.63
C PHE A 364 -5.25 9.30 -2.09
N TRP A 365 -5.52 10.47 -2.64
CA TRP A 365 -5.86 10.65 -4.05
C TRP A 365 -5.18 11.91 -4.59
N ARG A 366 -4.88 11.91 -5.89
CA ARG A 366 -4.32 13.08 -6.55
C ARG A 366 -5.39 14.15 -6.69
N ALA A 367 -5.20 15.31 -6.05
CA ALA A 367 -6.18 16.40 -6.02
C ALA A 367 -6.46 17.00 -7.42
N SER A 368 -5.49 16.88 -8.34
CA SER A 368 -5.68 17.29 -9.74
C SER A 368 -6.55 16.31 -10.56
N ARG A 369 -6.81 15.11 -10.03
CA ARG A 369 -7.60 14.07 -10.70
C ARG A 369 -8.94 13.81 -10.03
N PHE A 370 -9.00 13.91 -8.71
CA PHE A 370 -10.19 13.58 -7.93
C PHE A 370 -10.45 14.58 -6.81
N SER A 371 -11.73 14.75 -6.49
CA SER A 371 -12.20 15.37 -5.26
C SER A 371 -12.98 14.33 -4.44
N LEU A 372 -12.79 14.33 -3.12
CA LEU A 372 -13.61 13.53 -2.21
C LEU A 372 -15.00 14.16 -2.05
N ALA A 373 -16.05 13.40 -2.36
CA ALA A 373 -17.43 13.88 -2.30
C ALA A 373 -18.19 13.34 -1.08
N ALA A 374 -17.93 12.09 -0.67
CA ALA A 374 -18.59 11.46 0.47
C ALA A 374 -17.73 10.34 1.07
N THR A 375 -18.04 9.95 2.30
CA THR A 375 -17.29 8.96 3.07
C THR A 375 -18.22 8.10 3.91
N ARG A 376 -17.87 6.83 4.12
CA ARG A 376 -18.48 5.94 5.10
C ARG A 376 -17.39 5.06 5.70
N ASP A 377 -17.15 5.22 7.00
CA ASP A 377 -16.19 4.41 7.73
C ASP A 377 -16.94 3.34 8.52
N LEU A 378 -16.48 2.10 8.40
CA LEU A 378 -17.08 0.96 9.06
C LEU A 378 -16.15 0.45 10.15
N SER A 379 -16.75 0.14 11.29
CA SER A 379 -16.15 -0.74 12.28
C SER A 379 -16.88 -2.08 12.23
N MET A 380 -16.16 -3.16 11.96
CA MET A 380 -16.80 -4.47 11.86
C MET A 380 -17.39 -4.92 13.18
N ARG A 381 -16.80 -4.47 14.31
CA ARG A 381 -17.38 -4.65 15.64
C ARG A 381 -18.78 -4.02 15.76
N ASP A 382 -18.95 -2.80 15.24
CA ASP A 382 -20.23 -2.08 15.30
C ASP A 382 -21.24 -2.68 14.31
N VAL A 383 -20.78 -3.09 13.12
CA VAL A 383 -21.59 -3.80 12.10
C VAL A 383 -22.16 -5.11 12.65
N PHE A 384 -21.35 -5.88 13.40
CA PHE A 384 -21.75 -7.16 13.99
C PHE A 384 -22.27 -7.05 15.43
N LYS A 385 -22.61 -5.84 15.89
CA LYS A 385 -23.20 -5.63 17.22
C LYS A 385 -24.68 -6.03 17.22
N GLN A 386 -25.05 -7.04 18.02
CA GLN A 386 -26.44 -7.49 18.10
C GLN A 386 -27.37 -6.49 18.84
N PRO A 387 -28.64 -6.35 18.41
CA PRO A 387 -29.24 -6.99 17.23
C PRO A 387 -28.68 -6.41 15.92
N LEU A 388 -28.47 -7.25 14.90
CA LEU A 388 -27.88 -6.79 13.64
C LEU A 388 -28.82 -5.84 12.90
N ALA A 389 -28.24 -4.90 12.16
CA ALA A 389 -29.00 -4.08 11.23
C ALA A 389 -29.66 -4.97 10.15
N PRO A 390 -30.84 -4.58 9.60
CA PRO A 390 -31.52 -5.37 8.57
C PRO A 390 -30.65 -5.75 7.37
N LEU A 391 -29.67 -4.88 7.03
CA LEU A 391 -28.72 -5.11 5.95
C LEU A 391 -27.87 -6.39 6.17
N HIS A 392 -27.58 -6.75 7.42
CA HIS A 392 -26.70 -7.87 7.79
C HIS A 392 -27.43 -9.01 8.49
N ALA A 393 -28.77 -9.00 8.50
CA ALA A 393 -29.60 -9.94 9.24
C ALA A 393 -29.38 -11.42 8.87
N GLN A 394 -28.78 -11.70 7.70
CA GLN A 394 -28.41 -13.05 7.27
C GLN A 394 -27.44 -13.76 8.23
N PHE A 395 -26.68 -13.02 9.04
CA PHE A 395 -25.76 -13.60 10.03
C PHE A 395 -26.40 -13.85 11.39
N GLU A 396 -27.61 -13.35 11.66
CA GLU A 396 -28.21 -13.37 13.02
C GLU A 396 -28.36 -14.80 13.55
N ALA A 397 -28.93 -15.71 12.75
CA ALA A 397 -29.10 -17.11 13.15
C ALA A 397 -27.77 -17.84 13.43
N MET A 398 -26.72 -17.49 12.69
CA MET A 398 -25.38 -18.03 12.92
C MET A 398 -24.81 -17.53 14.25
N LEU A 399 -24.91 -16.23 14.52
CA LEU A 399 -24.42 -15.62 15.77
C LEU A 399 -25.18 -16.14 17.00
N ASP A 400 -26.50 -16.28 16.91
CA ASP A 400 -27.34 -16.84 17.97
C ASP A 400 -26.96 -18.28 18.30
N SER A 401 -26.58 -19.07 17.29
CA SER A 401 -26.13 -20.45 17.46
C SER A 401 -24.67 -20.56 17.94
N SER A 402 -23.88 -19.49 17.83
CA SER A 402 -22.42 -19.50 18.07
C SER A 402 -21.98 -18.32 18.95
N PRO A 403 -22.23 -18.35 20.27
CA PRO A 403 -21.87 -17.24 21.18
C PRO A 403 -20.38 -16.89 21.17
N HIS A 404 -19.50 -17.87 20.97
CA HIS A 404 -18.05 -17.63 20.89
C HIS A 404 -17.64 -16.86 19.63
N LEU A 405 -18.34 -17.06 18.51
CA LEU A 405 -18.12 -16.30 17.28
C LEU A 405 -18.61 -14.86 17.47
N ALA A 406 -19.80 -14.68 18.06
CA ALA A 406 -20.31 -13.36 18.41
C ALA A 406 -19.34 -12.61 19.32
N GLU A 407 -18.79 -13.27 20.34
CA GLU A 407 -17.75 -12.70 21.21
C GLU A 407 -16.49 -12.32 20.42
N ALA A 408 -16.00 -13.18 19.53
CA ALA A 408 -14.82 -12.90 18.71
C ALA A 408 -15.02 -11.67 17.82
N LEU A 409 -16.16 -11.56 17.13
CA LEU A 409 -16.49 -10.40 16.28
C LEU A 409 -16.56 -9.08 17.06
N GLN A 410 -16.86 -9.14 18.36
CA GLN A 410 -16.82 -7.95 19.23
C GLN A 410 -15.40 -7.57 19.68
N LYS A 411 -14.41 -8.44 19.49
CA LYS A 411 -13.00 -8.20 19.85
C LYS A 411 -12.11 -7.90 18.65
N VAL A 412 -12.44 -8.43 17.47
CA VAL A 412 -11.74 -8.09 16.23
C VAL A 412 -11.92 -6.61 15.91
N THR A 413 -10.83 -5.92 15.57
CA THR A 413 -10.77 -4.47 15.37
C THR A 413 -10.76 -4.04 13.91
N THR A 414 -11.07 -4.96 12.99
CA THR A 414 -11.15 -4.68 11.54
C THR A 414 -12.06 -3.48 11.25
N ILE A 415 -11.59 -2.63 10.34
CA ILE A 415 -12.32 -1.48 9.82
C ILE A 415 -12.38 -1.54 8.29
N ALA A 416 -13.26 -0.75 7.67
CA ALA A 416 -13.17 -0.41 6.26
C ALA A 416 -13.40 1.08 6.04
N GLN A 417 -12.63 1.69 5.15
CA GLN A 417 -12.83 3.05 4.66
C GLN A 417 -13.54 3.01 3.31
N ILE A 418 -14.73 3.57 3.19
CA ILE A 418 -15.41 3.72 1.91
C ILE A 418 -15.40 5.21 1.56
N SER A 419 -14.87 5.55 0.38
CA SER A 419 -14.74 6.93 -0.09
C SER A 419 -15.26 7.09 -1.51
N LEU A 420 -16.11 8.10 -1.73
CA LEU A 420 -16.59 8.50 -3.04
C LEU A 420 -15.64 9.54 -3.64
N LEU A 421 -14.82 9.10 -4.60
CA LEU A 421 -13.91 9.96 -5.36
C LEU A 421 -14.54 10.34 -6.69
N VAL A 422 -14.74 11.64 -6.92
CA VAL A 422 -15.34 12.16 -8.16
C VAL A 422 -14.22 12.74 -9.04
N PRO A 423 -14.06 12.31 -10.31
CA PRO A 423 -13.05 12.86 -11.19
C PRO A 423 -13.24 14.37 -11.41
N VAL A 424 -12.20 15.15 -11.21
CA VAL A 424 -12.21 16.59 -11.52
C VAL A 424 -12.21 16.76 -13.04
N ALA A 425 -13.05 17.65 -13.58
CA ALA A 425 -13.04 17.95 -15.01
C ALA A 425 -11.67 18.53 -15.41
N PRO A 426 -11.08 18.13 -16.55
CA PRO A 426 -9.80 18.70 -16.98
C PRO A 426 -9.94 20.23 -17.15
N ALA A 427 -8.92 20.98 -16.72
CA ALA A 427 -8.91 22.44 -16.67
C ALA A 427 -8.91 23.15 -18.05
N SER A 428 -9.30 22.49 -19.14
CA SER A 428 -9.37 23.09 -20.47
C SER A 428 -10.43 22.45 -21.38
N GLY A 429 -11.49 23.21 -21.68
CA GLY A 429 -12.19 23.27 -22.97
C GLY A 429 -12.99 22.07 -23.50
N ALA A 430 -12.76 20.83 -23.05
CA ALA A 430 -13.35 19.65 -23.71
C ALA A 430 -14.86 19.46 -23.47
N ALA A 431 -15.40 19.99 -22.36
CA ALA A 431 -16.82 19.87 -22.04
C ALA A 431 -17.73 20.72 -22.96
N ALA A 432 -17.19 21.75 -23.62
CA ALA A 432 -17.98 22.61 -24.53
C ALA A 432 -18.30 21.93 -25.87
N ALA A 433 -17.56 20.89 -26.27
CA ALA A 433 -17.77 20.20 -27.55
C ALA A 433 -18.83 19.09 -27.50
N ALA A 434 -19.23 18.62 -26.30
CA ALA A 434 -20.21 17.54 -26.14
C ALA A 434 -21.67 18.03 -26.10
N ALA A 435 -21.90 19.34 -25.93
CA ALA A 435 -23.25 19.91 -25.79
C ALA A 435 -23.97 20.19 -27.12
N ASP A 436 -23.25 20.22 -28.26
CA ASP A 436 -23.81 20.62 -29.56
C ASP A 436 -24.06 19.46 -30.55
N GLY A 437 -23.84 18.20 -30.15
CA GLY A 437 -24.02 17.02 -31.01
C GLY A 437 -25.23 16.16 -30.58
N GLY A 438 -26.18 15.94 -31.50
CA GLY A 438 -27.43 15.21 -31.26
C GLY A 438 -27.33 13.88 -30.50
N GLY A 439 -28.41 13.53 -29.78
CA GLY A 439 -28.50 12.59 -28.66
C GLY A 439 -27.98 11.15 -28.80
N GLY A 440 -27.43 10.74 -29.96
CA GLY A 440 -26.69 9.48 -30.10
C GLY A 440 -25.19 9.60 -29.79
N ALA A 441 -24.56 10.76 -30.05
CA ALA A 441 -23.13 10.99 -29.79
C ALA A 441 -22.84 11.30 -28.32
N ALA A 442 -23.80 11.90 -27.61
CA ALA A 442 -23.68 12.22 -26.18
C ALA A 442 -23.60 10.96 -25.29
N ALA A 443 -24.33 9.88 -25.62
CA ALA A 443 -24.29 8.63 -24.85
C ALA A 443 -22.93 7.92 -24.98
N ALA A 444 -22.37 7.83 -26.20
CA ALA A 444 -21.04 7.26 -26.44
C ALA A 444 -19.90 8.10 -25.83
N ALA A 445 -20.08 9.43 -25.75
CA ALA A 445 -19.12 10.33 -25.10
C ALA A 445 -19.07 10.13 -23.57
N VAL A 446 -20.18 9.76 -22.93
CA VAL A 446 -20.25 9.48 -21.49
C VAL A 446 -19.65 8.11 -21.14
N GLU A 447 -19.79 7.10 -22.01
CA GLU A 447 -19.22 5.75 -21.77
C GLU A 447 -17.69 5.70 -21.75
N GLY A 448 -17.00 6.66 -22.40
CA GLY A 448 -15.54 6.76 -22.39
C GLY A 448 -14.95 7.54 -21.19
N LEU A 449 -15.81 8.16 -20.36
CA LEU A 449 -15.36 8.93 -19.20
C LEU A 449 -14.99 8.01 -18.03
N LEU A 450 -14.04 8.48 -17.23
CA LEU A 450 -13.74 7.85 -15.94
C LEU A 450 -14.96 8.02 -15.02
N PRO A 451 -15.58 6.93 -14.51
CA PRO A 451 -16.67 7.05 -13.57
C PRO A 451 -16.18 7.57 -12.20
N PRO A 452 -17.07 8.13 -11.37
CA PRO A 452 -16.82 8.24 -9.93
C PRO A 452 -16.42 6.88 -9.34
N LEU A 453 -15.53 6.88 -8.36
CA LEU A 453 -15.03 5.65 -7.72
C LEU A 453 -15.57 5.56 -6.29
N ALA A 454 -16.17 4.43 -5.95
CA ALA A 454 -16.49 4.06 -4.58
C ALA A 454 -15.38 3.13 -4.07
N VAL A 455 -14.35 3.70 -3.45
CA VAL A 455 -13.15 2.96 -3.05
C VAL A 455 -13.31 2.48 -1.62
N ALA A 456 -13.31 1.17 -1.43
CA ALA A 456 -13.19 0.52 -0.13
C ALA A 456 -11.71 0.16 0.13
N ASN A 457 -11.14 0.65 1.24
CA ASN A 457 -9.83 0.25 1.73
C ASN A 457 -9.97 -0.49 3.07
N THR A 458 -9.36 -1.66 3.21
CA THR A 458 -9.49 -2.50 4.41
C THR A 458 -8.20 -3.23 4.78
N HIS A 459 -8.14 -3.71 6.02
CA HIS A 459 -7.15 -4.65 6.51
C HIS A 459 -7.89 -5.72 7.33
N LEU A 460 -8.13 -6.87 6.72
CA LEU A 460 -8.89 -7.99 7.31
C LEU A 460 -8.11 -8.67 8.44
N PHE A 461 -8.84 -9.44 9.25
CA PHE A 461 -8.27 -10.08 10.44
C PHE A 461 -7.19 -11.13 10.09
N PHE A 462 -6.01 -10.97 10.67
CA PHE A 462 -4.80 -11.74 10.33
C PHE A 462 -4.82 -13.21 10.74
N HIS A 463 -5.64 -13.59 11.73
CA HIS A 463 -5.50 -14.91 12.36
C HIS A 463 -5.76 -16.05 11.36
N PRO A 464 -4.82 -17.02 11.21
CA PRO A 464 -4.91 -18.04 10.16
C PRO A 464 -6.15 -18.92 10.31
N PHE A 465 -6.52 -19.26 11.55
CA PHE A 465 -7.69 -20.09 11.86
C PHE A 465 -9.04 -19.35 11.87
N ALA A 466 -9.09 -18.07 11.43
CA ALA A 466 -10.32 -17.28 11.39
C ALA A 466 -10.85 -16.94 9.98
N PRO A 467 -10.84 -17.87 8.98
CA PRO A 467 -11.25 -17.55 7.62
C PRO A 467 -12.75 -17.16 7.52
N HIS A 468 -13.64 -17.84 8.26
CA HIS A 468 -15.04 -17.46 8.42
C HIS A 468 -15.27 -15.98 8.83
N ILE A 469 -14.49 -15.44 9.77
CA ILE A 469 -14.60 -14.02 10.17
C ILE A 469 -14.24 -13.10 9.00
N ARG A 470 -13.17 -13.42 8.25
CA ARG A 470 -12.80 -12.64 7.05
C ARG A 470 -13.89 -12.69 5.98
N SER A 471 -14.49 -13.86 5.75
CA SER A 471 -15.62 -14.04 4.82
C SER A 471 -16.86 -13.23 5.25
N MET A 472 -17.22 -13.26 6.53
CA MET A 472 -18.32 -12.43 7.08
C MET A 472 -18.04 -10.94 6.95
N HIS A 473 -16.83 -10.49 7.30
CA HIS A 473 -16.44 -9.10 7.18
C HIS A 473 -16.48 -8.61 5.74
N THR A 474 -15.96 -9.40 4.80
CA THR A 474 -15.97 -9.07 3.38
C THR A 474 -17.40 -8.92 2.86
N ALA A 475 -18.28 -9.86 3.18
CA ALA A 475 -19.69 -9.80 2.75
C ALA A 475 -20.40 -8.53 3.25
N ALA A 476 -20.29 -8.23 4.54
CA ALA A 476 -20.89 -7.03 5.11
C ALA A 476 -20.30 -5.74 4.52
N MET A 477 -18.98 -5.70 4.24
CA MET A 477 -18.37 -4.56 3.55
C MET A 477 -18.91 -4.38 2.12
N LEU A 478 -19.13 -5.46 1.36
CA LEU A 478 -19.70 -5.39 0.01
C LEU A 478 -21.14 -4.88 0.03
N GLU A 479 -21.95 -5.31 1.00
CA GLU A 479 -23.31 -4.80 1.24
C GLU A 479 -23.30 -3.30 1.56
N GLU A 480 -22.41 -2.86 2.45
CA GLU A 480 -22.25 -1.46 2.81
C GLU A 480 -21.75 -0.59 1.65
N VAL A 481 -20.86 -1.11 0.80
CA VAL A 481 -20.45 -0.41 -0.43
C VAL A 481 -21.63 -0.26 -1.38
N ALA A 482 -22.43 -1.31 -1.59
CA ALA A 482 -23.62 -1.23 -2.43
C ALA A 482 -24.63 -0.20 -1.88
N ALA A 483 -24.93 -0.28 -0.59
CA ALA A 483 -25.84 0.65 0.09
C ALA A 483 -25.33 2.10 0.02
N ALA A 484 -24.01 2.32 0.18
CA ALA A 484 -23.41 3.63 0.05
C ALA A 484 -23.55 4.21 -1.37
N ILE A 485 -23.31 3.39 -2.40
CA ILE A 485 -23.46 3.81 -3.80
C ILE A 485 -24.91 4.22 -4.10
N GLU A 486 -25.89 3.45 -3.64
CA GLU A 486 -27.31 3.76 -3.81
C GLU A 486 -27.70 5.05 -3.06
N GLU A 487 -27.30 5.18 -1.80
CA GLU A 487 -27.56 6.37 -0.97
C GLU A 487 -26.95 7.63 -1.60
N TRP A 488 -25.69 7.55 -2.04
CA TRP A 488 -25.01 8.69 -2.66
C TRP A 488 -25.61 9.07 -4.01
N GLY A 489 -26.03 8.09 -4.80
CA GLY A 489 -26.73 8.32 -6.07
C GLY A 489 -28.10 8.98 -5.88
N ALA A 490 -28.78 8.69 -4.77
CA ALA A 490 -30.06 9.31 -4.42
C ALA A 490 -29.93 10.66 -3.69
N SER A 491 -28.74 11.04 -3.25
CA SER A 491 -28.52 12.22 -2.41
C SER A 491 -28.64 13.54 -3.20
N PRO A 492 -29.57 14.45 -2.82
CA PRO A 492 -29.68 15.76 -3.44
C PRO A 492 -28.43 16.63 -3.27
N THR A 493 -27.64 16.41 -2.21
CA THR A 493 -26.41 17.18 -1.94
C THR A 493 -25.26 16.75 -2.85
N LEU A 494 -25.24 15.48 -3.28
CA LEU A 494 -24.21 14.93 -4.17
C LEU A 494 -24.62 14.96 -5.65
N ALA A 495 -25.92 15.14 -5.94
CA ALA A 495 -26.43 15.22 -7.30
C ALA A 495 -25.66 16.20 -8.21
N PRO A 496 -25.24 17.41 -7.78
CA PRO A 496 -24.43 18.29 -8.63
C PRO A 496 -23.06 17.70 -9.02
N ALA A 497 -22.42 16.94 -8.12
CA ALA A 497 -21.12 16.33 -8.38
C ALA A 497 -21.21 15.08 -9.27
N LEU A 498 -22.34 14.36 -9.21
CA LEU A 498 -22.58 13.10 -9.93
C LEU A 498 -23.37 13.27 -11.23
N SER A 499 -24.01 14.42 -11.45
CA SER A 499 -24.84 14.67 -12.63
C SER A 499 -24.05 14.49 -13.94
N GLY A 500 -24.66 13.81 -14.91
CA GLY A 500 -24.07 13.54 -16.23
C GLY A 500 -22.92 12.52 -16.22
N ARG A 501 -22.72 11.78 -15.12
CA ARG A 501 -21.70 10.75 -14.99
C ARG A 501 -22.34 9.36 -14.84
N PRO A 502 -21.59 8.28 -15.15
CA PRO A 502 -22.01 6.93 -14.79
C PRO A 502 -22.16 6.78 -13.26
N ARG A 503 -22.86 5.71 -12.85
CA ARG A 503 -22.90 5.31 -11.43
C ARG A 503 -21.48 5.17 -10.87
N PRO A 504 -21.25 5.46 -9.57
CA PRO A 504 -19.98 5.16 -8.95
C PRO A 504 -19.61 3.68 -9.12
N SER A 505 -18.39 3.42 -9.58
CA SER A 505 -17.86 2.07 -9.77
C SER A 505 -17.11 1.61 -8.51
N PRO A 506 -17.39 0.42 -7.97
CA PRO A 506 -16.75 -0.06 -6.76
C PRO A 506 -15.31 -0.52 -7.01
N LEU A 507 -14.40 -0.09 -6.13
CA LEU A 507 -13.06 -0.67 -5.99
C LEU A 507 -12.94 -1.24 -4.58
N PHE A 508 -12.43 -2.46 -4.44
CA PHE A 508 -12.20 -3.10 -3.15
C PHE A 508 -10.70 -3.41 -3.00
N VAL A 509 -10.04 -2.72 -2.09
CA VAL A 509 -8.59 -2.63 -2.01
C VAL A 509 -8.11 -2.94 -0.60
N GLY A 510 -6.99 -3.64 -0.49
CA GLY A 510 -6.24 -3.73 0.76
C GLY A 510 -5.68 -5.10 1.04
N ASP A 511 -5.25 -5.26 2.30
CA ASP A 511 -4.72 -6.50 2.84
C ASP A 511 -5.88 -7.37 3.31
N LEU A 512 -6.09 -8.48 2.61
CA LEU A 512 -7.19 -9.39 2.88
C LEU A 512 -6.81 -10.52 3.83
N ASN A 513 -5.53 -10.66 4.21
CA ASN A 513 -5.04 -11.76 5.04
C ASN A 513 -5.58 -13.14 4.60
N SER A 514 -5.76 -13.31 3.29
CA SER A 514 -6.40 -14.48 2.67
C SER A 514 -5.57 -14.92 1.48
N ASP A 515 -4.75 -15.94 1.71
CA ASP A 515 -3.83 -16.50 0.72
C ASP A 515 -4.49 -17.58 -0.15
N LEU A 516 -3.76 -17.96 -1.21
CA LEU A 516 -4.15 -19.01 -2.15
C LEU A 516 -3.41 -20.34 -1.89
N ASN A 517 -2.57 -20.42 -0.86
CA ASN A 517 -1.68 -21.57 -0.61
C ASN A 517 -2.48 -22.84 -0.27
N SER A 518 -3.65 -22.68 0.36
CA SER A 518 -4.54 -23.78 0.74
C SER A 518 -5.75 -23.94 -0.20
N GLY A 519 -5.74 -23.28 -1.36
CA GLY A 519 -6.88 -23.19 -2.28
C GLY A 519 -7.52 -21.81 -2.31
N ILE A 520 -8.68 -21.68 -2.93
CA ILE A 520 -9.39 -20.39 -3.04
C ILE A 520 -10.12 -20.11 -1.70
N PRO A 521 -9.76 -19.06 -0.94
CA PRO A 521 -10.43 -18.71 0.31
C PRO A 521 -11.79 -18.07 0.04
N GLY A 522 -12.68 -18.14 1.03
CA GLY A 522 -14.06 -17.67 0.90
C GLY A 522 -14.17 -16.19 0.55
N VAL A 523 -13.23 -15.36 1.01
CA VAL A 523 -13.10 -13.94 0.63
C VAL A 523 -12.90 -13.78 -0.89
N VAL A 524 -11.92 -14.50 -1.46
CA VAL A 524 -11.59 -14.45 -2.89
C VAL A 524 -12.72 -15.06 -3.72
N GLU A 525 -13.31 -16.17 -3.26
CA GLU A 525 -14.45 -16.81 -3.90
C GLU A 525 -15.65 -15.85 -3.97
N LEU A 526 -15.99 -15.21 -2.85
CA LEU A 526 -17.11 -14.27 -2.77
C LEU A 526 -16.93 -13.08 -3.70
N LEU A 527 -15.73 -12.46 -3.72
CA LEU A 527 -15.43 -11.32 -4.58
C LEU A 527 -15.52 -11.69 -6.07
N ARG A 528 -14.94 -12.82 -6.46
CA ARG A 528 -14.86 -13.32 -7.85
C ARG A 528 -16.20 -13.85 -8.38
N SER A 529 -16.85 -14.71 -7.62
CA SER A 529 -18.02 -15.47 -8.08
C SER A 529 -19.33 -14.75 -7.73
N GLY A 530 -19.29 -13.86 -6.74
CA GLY A 530 -20.44 -13.20 -6.13
C GLY A 530 -21.20 -14.09 -5.15
N ARG A 531 -20.68 -15.29 -4.82
CA ARG A 531 -21.35 -16.27 -3.95
C ARG A 531 -20.35 -16.99 -3.07
N LEU A 532 -20.76 -17.35 -1.87
CA LEU A 532 -20.03 -18.28 -1.00
C LEU A 532 -21.02 -19.31 -0.46
N ALA A 533 -20.77 -20.59 -0.70
CA ALA A 533 -21.68 -21.65 -0.27
C ALA A 533 -21.55 -21.93 1.23
N ALA A 534 -22.64 -22.36 1.86
CA ALA A 534 -22.70 -22.74 3.28
C ALA A 534 -21.77 -23.91 3.65
N ASP A 535 -21.37 -24.73 2.68
CA ASP A 535 -20.45 -25.86 2.86
C ASP A 535 -18.98 -25.52 2.52
N HIS A 536 -18.68 -24.24 2.24
CA HIS A 536 -17.31 -23.79 1.99
C HIS A 536 -16.39 -24.04 3.19
N TRP A 537 -15.13 -24.39 2.93
CA TRP A 537 -14.18 -24.80 3.95
C TRP A 537 -13.85 -23.69 4.97
N ASP A 538 -13.92 -22.41 4.58
CA ASP A 538 -13.83 -21.26 5.52
C ASP A 538 -14.73 -21.42 6.75
N TRP A 539 -15.97 -21.89 6.56
CA TRP A 539 -16.93 -22.09 7.64
C TRP A 539 -16.50 -23.23 8.56
N ARG A 540 -16.12 -24.35 7.96
CA ARG A 540 -15.72 -25.56 8.67
C ARG A 540 -14.43 -25.35 9.45
N ASP A 541 -13.42 -24.80 8.80
CA ASP A 541 -12.08 -24.61 9.37
C ASP A 541 -12.11 -23.46 10.39
N GLY A 542 -12.97 -22.47 10.15
CA GLY A 542 -13.26 -21.40 11.10
C GLY A 542 -14.04 -21.84 12.34
N ALA A 543 -14.87 -22.88 12.26
CA ALA A 543 -15.74 -23.31 13.36
C ALA A 543 -14.98 -23.73 14.64
N ALA A 544 -13.70 -24.10 14.51
CA ALA A 544 -12.83 -24.44 15.64
C ALA A 544 -12.25 -23.21 16.36
N PHE A 545 -12.22 -22.04 15.71
CA PHE A 545 -11.61 -20.82 16.26
C PHE A 545 -12.26 -20.40 17.57
N ARG A 546 -11.43 -20.11 18.58
CA ARG A 546 -11.89 -19.56 19.87
C ARG A 546 -10.93 -18.45 20.28
N TRP A 547 -11.49 -17.27 20.57
CA TRP A 547 -10.70 -16.14 21.05
C TRP A 547 -9.90 -16.52 22.31
N GLY A 548 -8.60 -16.26 22.33
CA GLY A 548 -7.73 -16.46 23.51
C GLY A 548 -7.26 -17.90 23.80
N LYS A 549 -7.67 -18.92 23.04
CA LYS A 549 -7.28 -20.33 23.31
C LYS A 549 -5.95 -20.79 22.71
N GLU A 550 -5.48 -20.11 21.67
CA GLU A 550 -4.25 -20.46 20.92
C GLU A 550 -3.12 -19.43 21.15
N GLU A 551 -3.30 -18.48 22.05
CA GLU A 551 -2.37 -17.35 22.30
C GLU A 551 -1.16 -17.72 23.17
N GLY A 552 -0.74 -18.99 23.22
CA GLY A 552 0.42 -19.42 24.02
C GLY A 552 1.73 -18.72 23.61
N GLU A 553 1.85 -18.33 22.34
CA GLU A 553 2.98 -17.57 21.79
C GLU A 553 2.60 -16.12 21.41
N TYR A 554 1.33 -15.84 21.08
CA TYR A 554 0.85 -14.50 20.69
C TYR A 554 0.41 -13.59 21.85
N ALA A 555 0.15 -14.15 23.05
CA ALA A 555 -0.18 -13.35 24.24
C ALA A 555 1.04 -12.58 24.79
N GLU A 556 2.26 -13.07 24.54
CA GLU A 556 3.49 -12.40 24.98
C GLU A 556 3.69 -11.07 24.25
N GLU A 557 3.35 -10.98 22.96
CA GLU A 557 3.39 -9.73 22.17
C GLU A 557 2.41 -8.67 22.71
N GLN A 558 1.20 -9.07 23.09
CA GLN A 558 0.21 -8.16 23.64
C GLN A 558 0.59 -7.71 25.07
N GLN A 559 1.24 -8.56 25.85
CA GLN A 559 1.72 -8.21 27.19
C GLN A 559 3.00 -7.37 27.17
N GLU A 560 3.97 -7.66 26.29
CA GLU A 560 5.18 -6.85 26.10
C GLU A 560 4.85 -5.48 25.51
N SER A 561 3.95 -5.41 24.51
CA SER A 561 3.47 -4.14 23.99
C SER A 561 2.70 -3.35 25.06
N GLN A 562 1.91 -4.00 25.93
CA GLN A 562 1.27 -3.36 27.08
C GLN A 562 2.30 -2.82 28.09
N GLN A 563 3.38 -3.56 28.36
CA GLN A 563 4.47 -3.12 29.25
C GLN A 563 5.30 -1.98 28.65
N GLN A 564 5.62 -2.03 27.35
CA GLN A 564 6.27 -0.93 26.63
C GLN A 564 5.35 0.30 26.53
N GLN A 565 4.03 0.12 26.40
CA GLN A 565 3.06 1.21 26.43
C GLN A 565 3.02 1.88 27.81
N ASP A 566 3.04 1.10 28.89
CA ASP A 566 3.07 1.62 30.26
C ASP A 566 4.41 2.31 30.54
N GLN A 567 5.53 1.76 30.05
CA GLN A 567 6.85 2.39 30.15
C GLN A 567 6.94 3.68 29.33
N ASN A 568 6.40 3.72 28.11
CA ASN A 568 6.40 4.91 27.26
C ASN A 568 5.46 6.00 27.82
N GLN A 569 4.33 5.63 28.42
CA GLN A 569 3.49 6.58 29.17
C GLN A 569 4.20 7.10 30.41
N GLN A 570 4.89 6.24 31.17
CA GLN A 570 5.69 6.66 32.31
C GLN A 570 6.86 7.56 31.88
N GLN A 571 7.54 7.26 30.78
CA GLN A 571 8.62 8.09 30.24
C GLN A 571 8.12 9.42 29.68
N GLN A 572 6.93 9.48 29.04
CA GLN A 572 6.32 10.74 28.60
C GLN A 572 5.84 11.58 29.79
N GLN A 573 5.25 10.96 30.82
CA GLN A 573 4.89 11.65 32.06
C GLN A 573 6.14 12.14 32.81
N GLN A 574 7.23 11.36 32.80
CA GLN A 574 8.52 11.77 33.36
C GLN A 574 9.20 12.86 32.52
N HIS A 575 9.13 12.82 31.18
CA HIS A 575 9.64 13.88 30.30
C HIS A 575 8.84 15.19 30.43
N GLN A 576 7.51 15.10 30.61
CA GLN A 576 6.70 16.27 30.95
C GLN A 576 7.01 16.82 32.35
N ALA A 577 7.37 15.95 33.30
CA ALA A 577 7.80 16.36 34.63
C ALA A 577 9.26 16.88 34.68
N GLN A 578 10.10 16.56 33.69
CA GLN A 578 11.53 16.90 33.65
C GLN A 578 11.89 18.02 32.66
N GLN A 579 10.94 18.86 32.23
CA GLN A 579 11.25 20.13 31.54
C GLN A 579 11.87 21.20 32.49
N GLN A 580 12.86 20.81 33.29
CA GLN A 580 13.81 21.70 33.96
C GLN A 580 15.24 21.34 33.51
N PRO A 581 16.14 22.33 33.35
CA PRO A 581 17.45 22.12 32.72
C PRO A 581 18.36 21.19 33.56
N PRO A 582 19.23 20.38 32.92
CA PRO A 582 19.99 19.35 33.61
C PRO A 582 21.12 19.95 34.46
N GLN A 583 21.21 19.49 35.72
CA GLN A 583 22.46 19.54 36.48
C GLN A 583 23.20 18.21 36.33
N ALA A 584 24.48 18.33 36.05
CA ALA A 584 25.43 17.26 35.80
C ALA A 584 25.48 16.21 36.92
N GLN A 585 25.53 14.93 36.54
CA GLN A 585 26.22 13.89 37.28
C GLN A 585 26.85 12.89 36.30
N GLN A 586 28.17 12.98 36.19
CA GLN A 586 29.04 11.96 35.65
C GLN A 586 29.13 10.81 36.65
N GLN A 587 28.94 9.57 36.17
CA GLN A 587 29.74 8.39 36.51
C GLN A 587 29.06 7.16 35.89
N GLN A 588 29.64 6.59 34.84
CA GLN A 588 29.53 5.16 34.57
C GLN A 588 30.73 4.67 33.76
N GLU A 589 31.19 3.50 34.16
CA GLU A 589 32.45 2.85 33.87
C GLU A 589 32.65 2.46 32.40
N GLN A 590 33.92 2.47 32.02
CA GLN A 590 34.44 2.00 30.75
C GLN A 590 34.35 0.46 30.67
N GLN A 591 33.74 -0.08 29.61
CA GLN A 591 34.10 -1.38 29.06
C GLN A 591 34.32 -1.25 27.54
N PRO A 592 35.37 -1.88 26.98
CA PRO A 592 35.69 -1.76 25.57
C PRO A 592 34.70 -2.57 24.70
N PRO A 593 34.45 -2.15 23.44
CA PRO A 593 33.61 -2.91 22.53
C PRO A 593 34.30 -4.22 22.10
N PRO A 594 33.55 -5.32 21.90
CA PRO A 594 34.08 -6.54 21.33
C PRO A 594 34.42 -6.33 19.84
N PRO A 595 35.40 -7.07 19.29
CA PRO A 595 35.79 -6.95 17.89
C PRO A 595 34.66 -7.43 16.95
N PRO A 596 34.60 -6.90 15.71
CA PRO A 596 33.57 -7.29 14.74
C PRO A 596 33.70 -8.76 14.36
N PRO A 597 32.58 -9.50 14.19
CA PRO A 597 32.63 -10.87 13.72
C PRO A 597 33.10 -10.90 12.25
N PRO A 598 33.78 -11.99 11.82
CA PRO A 598 34.18 -12.15 10.43
C PRO A 598 32.94 -12.23 9.52
N PRO A 599 33.06 -11.84 8.24
CA PRO A 599 31.96 -11.97 7.29
C PRO A 599 31.56 -13.43 7.19
N LEU A 600 30.30 -13.73 7.53
CA LEU A 600 29.75 -15.06 7.36
C LEU A 600 29.50 -15.30 5.86
N PRO A 601 29.81 -16.52 5.36
CA PRO A 601 29.63 -16.83 3.96
C PRO A 601 28.14 -16.77 3.60
N LEU A 602 27.85 -16.23 2.41
CA LEU A 602 26.58 -16.41 1.72
C LEU A 602 26.27 -17.91 1.73
N ARG A 603 25.30 -18.34 2.54
CA ARG A 603 24.77 -19.69 2.45
C ARG A 603 23.83 -19.70 1.25
N ASP A 604 24.25 -20.46 0.24
CA ASP A 604 23.40 -20.83 -0.88
C ASP A 604 22.06 -21.37 -0.38
N GLY A 605 21.01 -21.02 -1.13
CA GLY A 605 19.63 -21.40 -0.87
C GLY A 605 19.53 -22.87 -0.48
N HIS A 606 19.17 -23.10 0.77
CA HIS A 606 18.66 -24.39 1.16
C HIS A 606 17.29 -24.55 0.49
N ASP A 607 17.23 -25.46 -0.48
CA ASP A 607 16.01 -26.21 -0.77
C ASP A 607 15.42 -26.64 0.56
N PHE A 608 14.34 -25.97 0.96
CA PHE A 608 13.55 -26.36 2.10
C PHE A 608 12.58 -27.41 1.61
N ASP A 609 12.81 -28.65 2.02
CA ASP A 609 11.73 -29.62 2.11
C ASP A 609 10.59 -28.95 2.90
N PRO A 610 9.35 -28.94 2.40
CA PRO A 610 8.24 -28.35 3.13
C PRO A 610 8.21 -28.99 4.53
N PRO A 611 8.09 -28.20 5.63
CA PRO A 611 7.88 -28.78 6.94
C PRO A 611 6.68 -29.71 6.82
N GLY A 612 6.94 -30.97 7.15
CA GLY A 612 6.03 -32.08 6.88
C GLY A 612 4.63 -31.79 7.38
N ALA A 613 3.67 -32.22 6.58
CA ALA A 613 2.31 -32.61 6.93
C ALA A 613 1.65 -31.84 8.09
N SER A 614 0.50 -31.23 7.74
CA SER A 614 -0.62 -30.97 8.65
C SER A 614 -0.57 -31.85 9.91
N PRO A 615 -0.75 -31.30 11.12
CA PRO A 615 -1.03 -32.16 12.26
C PRO A 615 -2.33 -32.91 11.95
N THR A 616 -2.21 -34.14 11.48
CA THR A 616 -3.28 -35.14 11.45
C THR A 616 -3.49 -35.62 12.87
N ALA A 617 -3.85 -34.71 13.77
CA ALA A 617 -4.59 -35.05 14.96
C ALA A 617 -6.07 -34.90 14.57
N PRO A 618 -6.89 -35.97 14.62
CA PRO A 618 -8.32 -35.79 14.50
C PRO A 618 -8.75 -34.88 15.66
N LEU A 619 -9.07 -33.63 15.34
CA LEU A 619 -9.84 -32.78 16.24
C LEU A 619 -11.11 -33.55 16.57
N GLU A 620 -11.36 -33.79 17.86
CA GLU A 620 -12.60 -34.41 18.33
C GLU A 620 -13.77 -33.72 17.65
N SER A 621 -14.58 -34.52 16.94
CA SER A 621 -15.72 -34.03 16.18
C SER A 621 -16.64 -33.23 17.09
N PRO A 622 -16.84 -31.90 16.85
CA PRO A 622 -17.80 -31.13 17.62
C PRO A 622 -19.20 -31.72 17.39
N SER A 623 -19.95 -31.90 18.46
CA SER A 623 -21.26 -32.55 18.48
C SER A 623 -22.39 -31.74 17.82
N SER A 624 -22.07 -30.72 17.04
CA SER A 624 -22.98 -30.05 16.10
C SER A 624 -22.17 -29.28 15.05
N PRO A 625 -22.43 -29.46 13.74
CA PRO A 625 -21.76 -28.66 12.71
C PRO A 625 -22.25 -27.21 12.84
N ALA A 626 -21.33 -26.26 12.97
CA ALA A 626 -21.67 -24.87 12.69
C ALA A 626 -22.08 -24.81 11.21
N HIS A 627 -23.38 -24.65 10.95
CA HIS A 627 -23.87 -24.52 9.59
C HIS A 627 -23.35 -23.17 9.05
N GLY A 628 -22.51 -23.22 8.00
CA GLY A 628 -22.17 -22.03 7.25
C GLY A 628 -23.43 -21.37 6.67
N VAL A 629 -23.28 -20.15 6.17
CA VAL A 629 -24.38 -19.40 5.54
C VAL A 629 -24.06 -19.26 4.05
N ASP A 630 -25.06 -19.44 3.20
CA ASP A 630 -24.96 -19.10 1.79
C ASP A 630 -24.94 -17.57 1.65
N LEU A 631 -23.81 -17.03 1.20
CA LEU A 631 -23.65 -15.59 0.97
C LEU A 631 -23.81 -15.27 -0.51
N VAL A 632 -24.42 -14.12 -0.78
CA VAL A 632 -24.56 -13.56 -2.12
C VAL A 632 -24.12 -12.11 -2.07
N ALA A 633 -23.03 -11.79 -2.76
CA ALA A 633 -22.56 -10.42 -2.87
C ALA A 633 -23.47 -9.60 -3.81
N PRO A 634 -23.67 -8.29 -3.54
CA PRO A 634 -24.49 -7.42 -4.39
C PRO A 634 -23.91 -7.21 -5.79
N PHE A 635 -22.60 -7.40 -5.95
CA PHE A 635 -21.90 -7.33 -7.23
C PHE A 635 -20.67 -8.25 -7.23
N LYS A 636 -20.13 -8.51 -8.42
CA LYS A 636 -18.91 -9.30 -8.62
C LYS A 636 -17.76 -8.38 -8.98
N LEU A 637 -16.57 -8.71 -8.50
CA LEU A 637 -15.34 -8.00 -8.81
C LEU A 637 -14.32 -8.94 -9.44
N ALA A 638 -13.38 -8.38 -10.18
CA ALA A 638 -12.22 -9.09 -10.72
C ALA A 638 -10.94 -8.60 -10.03
N SER A 639 -10.04 -9.54 -9.70
CA SER A 639 -8.70 -9.17 -9.21
C SER A 639 -7.92 -8.55 -10.36
N SER A 640 -7.28 -7.41 -10.11
CA SER A 640 -6.58 -6.66 -11.17
C SER A 640 -5.33 -7.37 -11.68
N ASP A 641 -4.76 -8.27 -10.89
CA ASP A 641 -3.65 -9.14 -11.27
C ASP A 641 -4.09 -10.53 -11.74
N ARG A 642 -5.41 -10.78 -11.85
CA ARG A 642 -5.99 -12.10 -12.18
C ARG A 642 -5.53 -13.23 -11.24
N LEU A 643 -5.13 -12.90 -10.01
CA LEU A 643 -4.57 -13.83 -9.04
C LEU A 643 -3.25 -14.47 -9.50
N GLU A 644 -2.49 -13.77 -10.35
CA GLU A 644 -1.21 -14.23 -10.90
C GLU A 644 -0.01 -13.73 -10.09
N THR A 645 -0.17 -12.72 -9.23
CA THR A 645 0.93 -12.23 -8.39
C THR A 645 1.34 -13.35 -7.43
N PRO A 646 2.61 -13.79 -7.44
CA PRO A 646 3.01 -15.00 -6.69
C PRO A 646 2.97 -14.77 -5.18
N TYR A 647 3.31 -13.57 -4.73
CA TYR A 647 3.24 -13.15 -3.33
C TYR A 647 3.29 -11.63 -3.23
N THR A 648 2.76 -11.11 -2.12
CA THR A 648 2.89 -9.72 -1.72
C THR A 648 3.46 -9.60 -0.32
N ASN A 649 3.22 -10.58 0.57
CA ASN A 649 3.93 -10.73 1.85
C ASN A 649 5.06 -11.76 1.73
N TYR A 650 6.25 -11.46 2.27
CA TYR A 650 7.37 -12.39 2.26
C TYR A 650 8.34 -12.22 3.44
N THR A 651 8.14 -13.04 4.46
CA THR A 651 8.98 -13.14 5.67
C THR A 651 9.72 -14.48 5.72
N SER A 652 10.55 -14.70 6.75
CA SER A 652 11.29 -15.96 6.93
C SER A 652 10.39 -17.19 7.16
N GLY A 653 9.19 -16.98 7.73
CA GLY A 653 8.26 -18.06 8.07
C GLY A 653 7.01 -18.14 7.20
N TYR A 654 6.74 -17.13 6.37
CA TYR A 654 5.48 -17.05 5.62
C TYR A 654 5.65 -16.27 4.31
N LYS A 655 5.00 -16.77 3.24
CA LYS A 655 5.03 -16.19 1.90
C LYS A 655 3.69 -16.40 1.22
N ALA A 656 3.02 -15.32 0.84
CA ALA A 656 1.69 -15.39 0.25
C ALA A 656 1.29 -14.12 -0.50
N LEU A 657 0.31 -14.26 -1.40
CA LEU A 657 -0.47 -13.16 -1.93
C LEU A 657 -1.56 -12.78 -0.92
N LEU A 658 -1.43 -11.60 -0.31
CA LEU A 658 -2.38 -11.08 0.69
C LEU A 658 -3.01 -9.74 0.27
N ASP A 659 -2.36 -8.98 -0.61
CA ASP A 659 -2.75 -7.63 -0.98
C ASP A 659 -3.39 -7.60 -2.35
N TYR A 660 -4.56 -6.99 -2.44
CA TYR A 660 -5.36 -7.04 -3.67
C TYR A 660 -5.93 -5.67 -4.05
N VAL A 661 -6.11 -5.48 -5.36
CA VAL A 661 -6.93 -4.42 -5.95
C VAL A 661 -8.02 -5.10 -6.78
N TRP A 662 -9.25 -5.04 -6.31
CA TRP A 662 -10.42 -5.57 -7.02
C TRP A 662 -11.20 -4.44 -7.68
N HIS A 663 -11.62 -4.65 -8.92
CA HIS A 663 -12.40 -3.67 -9.70
C HIS A 663 -13.67 -4.31 -10.27
N ASP A 664 -14.68 -3.49 -10.60
CA ASP A 664 -15.85 -3.98 -11.35
C ASP A 664 -15.44 -4.24 -12.81
N PRO A 665 -15.41 -5.51 -13.27
CA PRO A 665 -14.96 -5.83 -14.62
C PRO A 665 -15.90 -5.28 -15.69
N LYS A 666 -17.11 -4.85 -15.35
CA LYS A 666 -18.03 -4.19 -16.30
C LYS A 666 -17.55 -2.79 -16.67
N ASP A 667 -16.94 -2.09 -15.71
CA ASP A 667 -16.58 -0.69 -15.84
C ASP A 667 -15.13 -0.51 -16.28
N PHE A 668 -14.23 -1.40 -15.85
CA PHE A 668 -12.79 -1.26 -16.06
C PHE A 668 -12.14 -2.45 -16.79
N GLU A 669 -11.06 -2.13 -17.48
CA GLU A 669 -10.05 -3.07 -17.99
C GLU A 669 -8.68 -2.71 -17.38
N VAL A 670 -7.89 -3.74 -17.06
CA VAL A 670 -6.51 -3.55 -16.59
C VAL A 670 -5.61 -3.36 -17.81
N VAL A 671 -5.10 -2.15 -18.00
CA VAL A 671 -4.25 -1.82 -19.16
C VAL A 671 -2.76 -1.92 -18.83
N ARG A 672 -2.40 -1.91 -17.55
CA ARG A 672 -1.04 -2.14 -17.08
C ARG A 672 -1.05 -2.66 -15.65
N GLN A 673 -0.26 -3.70 -15.39
CA GLN A 673 0.17 -4.07 -14.05
C GLN A 673 1.62 -3.60 -13.87
N LEU A 674 1.91 -2.90 -12.77
CA LEU A 674 3.29 -2.57 -12.45
C LEU A 674 3.92 -3.80 -11.79
N PRO A 675 5.06 -4.29 -12.30
CA PRO A 675 5.57 -5.61 -11.92
C PRO A 675 5.92 -5.70 -10.44
N CYS A 676 5.56 -6.83 -9.84
CA CYS A 676 6.13 -7.26 -8.56
C CYS A 676 7.60 -7.68 -8.80
N PRO A 677 8.56 -7.27 -7.95
CA PRO A 677 9.95 -7.66 -8.13
C PRO A 677 10.08 -9.18 -8.02
N PRO A 678 10.78 -9.83 -8.95
CA PRO A 678 11.10 -11.23 -8.77
C PRO A 678 11.99 -11.42 -7.53
N GLU A 679 11.90 -12.57 -6.90
CA GLU A 679 12.55 -12.91 -5.63
C GLU A 679 14.06 -12.67 -5.64
N GLN A 680 14.71 -12.89 -6.79
CA GLN A 680 16.15 -12.64 -6.97
C GLN A 680 16.52 -11.17 -6.73
N LEU A 681 15.62 -10.22 -7.01
CA LEU A 681 15.85 -8.78 -6.77
C LEU A 681 15.63 -8.38 -5.31
N LEU A 682 14.89 -9.19 -4.54
CA LEU A 682 14.72 -8.96 -3.11
C LEU A 682 16.02 -9.25 -2.36
N GLY A 683 16.78 -10.26 -2.81
CA GLY A 683 18.06 -10.66 -2.21
C GLY A 683 17.91 -11.28 -0.81
N GLY A 684 16.70 -11.68 -0.43
CA GLY A 684 16.35 -12.26 0.88
C GLY A 684 14.90 -11.96 1.27
N PHE A 685 14.59 -12.18 2.54
CA PHE A 685 13.30 -11.84 3.16
C PHE A 685 13.13 -10.31 3.32
N ILE A 686 11.88 -9.87 3.48
CA ILE A 686 11.52 -8.48 3.72
C ILE A 686 10.75 -8.33 5.05
N PRO A 687 10.91 -7.23 5.81
CA PRO A 687 11.63 -6.01 5.48
C PRO A 687 13.15 -6.20 5.42
N SER A 688 13.80 -5.35 4.65
CA SER A 688 15.24 -5.37 4.44
C SER A 688 15.78 -3.93 4.33
N PRO A 689 17.09 -3.71 4.23
CA PRO A 689 17.62 -2.37 4.00
C PRO A 689 17.03 -1.66 2.77
N ARG A 690 16.50 -2.41 1.80
CA ARG A 690 15.93 -1.86 0.57
C ARG A 690 14.40 -1.80 0.58
N PHE A 691 13.75 -2.72 1.31
CA PHE A 691 12.30 -2.90 1.32
C PHE A 691 11.75 -2.57 2.72
N PRO A 692 10.95 -1.49 2.88
CA PRO A 692 10.59 -0.94 4.19
C PRO A 692 9.40 -1.64 4.88
N SER A 693 8.85 -2.68 4.28
CA SER A 693 7.71 -3.45 4.77
C SER A 693 7.96 -4.93 4.50
N ASP A 694 7.32 -5.80 5.25
CA ASP A 694 7.19 -7.23 4.94
C ASP A 694 6.21 -7.49 3.78
N HIS A 695 5.48 -6.45 3.36
CA HIS A 695 4.67 -6.46 2.15
C HIS A 695 5.34 -5.70 0.99
N LEU A 696 4.93 -6.06 -0.22
CA LEU A 696 5.25 -5.39 -1.47
C LEU A 696 4.03 -4.62 -1.95
N ALA A 697 4.23 -3.36 -2.31
CA ALA A 697 3.17 -2.58 -2.93
C ALA A 697 2.71 -3.23 -4.25
N VAL A 698 1.42 -3.15 -4.56
CA VAL A 698 0.84 -3.55 -5.84
C VAL A 698 0.17 -2.34 -6.49
N ALA A 699 0.32 -2.19 -7.81
CA ALA A 699 -0.25 -1.07 -8.53
C ALA A 699 -0.70 -1.44 -9.95
N PHE A 700 -1.86 -0.91 -10.33
CA PHE A 700 -2.53 -1.21 -11.60
C PHE A 700 -3.06 0.07 -12.25
N ASP A 701 -2.86 0.18 -13.57
CA ASP A 701 -3.54 1.18 -14.39
C ASP A 701 -4.87 0.58 -14.86
N LEU A 702 -5.98 1.14 -14.36
CA LEU A 702 -7.33 0.77 -14.75
C LEU A 702 -7.87 1.81 -15.74
N ALA A 703 -8.36 1.37 -16.89
CA ALA A 703 -8.97 2.25 -17.87
C ALA A 703 -10.46 1.89 -18.05
N PRO A 704 -11.35 2.88 -18.25
CA PRO A 704 -12.74 2.60 -18.59
C PRO A 704 -12.81 1.65 -19.80
N ARG A 705 -13.61 0.59 -19.70
CA ARG A 705 -13.63 -0.50 -20.70
C ARG A 705 -13.84 0.02 -22.13
N ALA A 706 -14.74 0.99 -22.33
CA ALA A 706 -14.97 1.60 -23.64
C ALA A 706 -13.73 2.35 -24.18
N ALA A 707 -13.03 3.09 -23.30
CA ALA A 707 -11.81 3.80 -23.67
C ALA A 707 -10.65 2.84 -23.98
N ALA A 708 -10.50 1.76 -23.21
CA ALA A 708 -9.51 0.72 -23.46
C ALA A 708 -9.75 0.03 -24.81
N ALA A 709 -11.00 -0.32 -25.11
CA ALA A 709 -11.39 -0.92 -26.39
C ALA A 709 -11.10 0.01 -27.57
N ALA A 710 -11.42 1.30 -27.45
CA ALA A 710 -11.14 2.30 -28.48
C ALA A 710 -9.62 2.47 -28.73
N ALA A 711 -8.82 2.52 -27.66
CA ALA A 711 -7.36 2.62 -27.76
C ALA A 711 -6.74 1.37 -28.41
N ALA A 712 -7.21 0.17 -28.03
CA ALA A 712 -6.77 -1.07 -28.64
C ALA A 712 -7.13 -1.15 -30.13
N SER A 713 -8.33 -0.70 -30.51
CA SER A 713 -8.77 -0.61 -31.91
C SER A 713 -7.90 0.35 -32.73
N ALA A 714 -7.57 1.53 -32.18
CA ALA A 714 -6.69 2.49 -32.83
C ALA A 714 -5.26 1.96 -33.00
N ALA A 715 -4.72 1.27 -31.98
CA ALA A 715 -3.40 0.64 -32.04
C ALA A 715 -3.36 -0.49 -33.09
N ALA A 716 -4.39 -1.32 -33.13
CA ALA A 716 -4.54 -2.39 -34.11
C ALA A 716 -4.63 -1.83 -35.54
N ALA A 717 -5.41 -0.78 -35.77
CA ALA A 717 -5.51 -0.11 -37.07
C ALA A 717 -4.16 0.47 -37.53
N ALA A 718 -3.39 1.08 -36.62
CA ALA A 718 -2.06 1.59 -36.91
C ALA A 718 -1.07 0.47 -37.26
N LEU A 719 -1.14 -0.67 -36.55
CA LEU A 719 -0.32 -1.85 -36.86
C LEU A 719 -0.68 -2.47 -38.22
N GLY A 720 -1.98 -2.56 -38.52
CA GLY A 720 -2.50 -3.10 -39.78
C GLY A 720 -2.10 -2.26 -41.00
N ALA A 721 -2.14 -0.93 -40.87
CA ALA A 721 -1.67 -0.01 -41.93
C ALA A 721 -0.17 -0.16 -42.23
N ALA A 722 0.64 -0.60 -41.25
CA ALA A 722 2.08 -0.74 -41.41
C ALA A 722 2.54 -2.09 -42.01
N ARG A 723 1.69 -3.12 -42.12
CA ARG A 723 2.17 -4.52 -42.30
C ARG A 723 1.42 -5.40 -43.33
N GLY A 724 0.87 -4.82 -44.40
CA GLY A 724 0.72 -5.55 -45.68
C GLY A 724 -0.51 -6.45 -45.86
N GLY A 725 -1.67 -6.09 -45.29
CA GLY A 725 -2.97 -6.65 -45.71
C GLY A 725 -3.59 -7.73 -44.81
N CYS A 726 -2.92 -8.15 -43.73
CA CYS A 726 -3.58 -8.87 -42.63
C CYS A 726 -4.33 -7.86 -41.77
N GLU A 727 -5.65 -8.05 -41.59
CA GLU A 727 -6.45 -7.16 -40.76
C GLU A 727 -6.13 -7.39 -39.28
N VAL A 728 -5.54 -6.39 -38.62
CA VAL A 728 -5.27 -6.44 -37.18
C VAL A 728 -6.44 -5.80 -36.44
N ARG A 729 -6.99 -6.51 -35.47
CA ARG A 729 -8.13 -6.09 -34.64
C ARG A 729 -7.81 -6.25 -33.16
N PRO A 730 -8.47 -5.55 -32.24
CA PRO A 730 -8.31 -5.81 -30.81
C PRO A 730 -8.89 -7.18 -30.45
N ALA A 731 -8.23 -7.92 -29.55
CA ALA A 731 -8.65 -9.24 -29.10
C ALA A 731 -9.75 -9.16 -28.02
N LEU A 732 -10.89 -8.55 -28.36
CA LEU A 732 -12.05 -8.40 -27.48
C LEU A 732 -13.08 -9.52 -27.75
N PRO A 733 -13.79 -10.06 -26.75
CA PRO A 733 -14.81 -11.10 -26.96
C PRO A 733 -15.86 -10.75 -28.03
N SER A 734 -16.19 -9.46 -28.20
CA SER A 734 -17.10 -8.98 -29.24
C SER A 734 -16.59 -9.22 -30.67
N GLU A 735 -15.28 -9.31 -30.87
CA GLU A 735 -14.65 -9.56 -32.17
C GLU A 735 -14.53 -11.05 -32.52
N ALA A 736 -14.85 -11.95 -31.57
CA ALA A 736 -14.67 -13.40 -31.72
C ALA A 736 -15.49 -14.00 -32.86
N ALA A 737 -16.67 -13.42 -33.18
CA ALA A 737 -17.50 -13.87 -34.29
C ALA A 737 -16.78 -13.71 -35.65
N GLY A 738 -15.98 -12.64 -35.81
CA GLY A 738 -15.16 -12.45 -37.00
C GLY A 738 -14.06 -13.50 -37.13
N ALA A 739 -13.44 -13.86 -36.01
CA ALA A 739 -12.41 -14.91 -35.97
C ALA A 739 -13.00 -16.27 -36.33
N ALA A 740 -14.14 -16.61 -35.72
CA ALA A 740 -14.87 -17.85 -35.99
C ALA A 740 -15.28 -17.95 -37.47
N ALA A 741 -15.77 -16.87 -38.09
CA ALA A 741 -16.11 -16.86 -39.51
C ALA A 741 -14.89 -17.08 -40.41
N ALA A 742 -13.73 -16.51 -40.07
CA ALA A 742 -12.48 -16.76 -40.81
C ALA A 742 -12.01 -18.22 -40.69
N LEU A 743 -12.06 -18.77 -39.48
CA LEU A 743 -11.72 -20.16 -39.18
C LEU A 743 -12.63 -21.16 -39.90
N ALA A 744 -13.95 -20.94 -39.86
CA ALA A 744 -14.95 -21.75 -40.56
C ALA A 744 -14.76 -21.72 -42.09
N ALA A 745 -14.25 -20.63 -42.64
CA ALA A 745 -13.85 -20.52 -44.05
C ALA A 745 -12.52 -21.21 -44.37
N GLY A 746 -11.92 -21.95 -43.41
CA GLY A 746 -10.65 -22.66 -43.57
C GLY A 746 -9.42 -21.74 -43.57
N ARG A 747 -9.56 -20.47 -43.16
CA ARG A 747 -8.46 -19.50 -43.08
C ARG A 747 -7.85 -19.48 -41.68
N LEU A 748 -6.58 -19.06 -41.60
CA LEU A 748 -5.87 -18.94 -40.33
C LEU A 748 -6.18 -17.61 -39.65
N VAL A 749 -6.21 -17.64 -38.32
CA VAL A 749 -6.24 -16.42 -37.49
C VAL A 749 -5.10 -16.47 -36.49
N LEU A 750 -4.57 -15.29 -36.17
CA LEU A 750 -3.57 -15.13 -35.11
C LEU A 750 -4.28 -14.56 -33.88
N LEU A 751 -4.16 -15.21 -32.73
CA LEU A 751 -4.92 -14.86 -31.53
C LEU A 751 -4.06 -14.97 -30.26
N PRO A 752 -4.37 -14.22 -29.20
CA PRO A 752 -3.66 -14.31 -27.94
C PRO A 752 -4.13 -15.53 -27.13
N THR A 753 -3.19 -16.17 -26.44
CA THR A 753 -3.49 -17.09 -25.34
C THR A 753 -2.92 -16.55 -24.02
N ASP A 754 -3.09 -17.29 -22.94
CA ASP A 754 -2.55 -16.99 -21.61
C ASP A 754 -1.04 -17.24 -21.45
N THR A 755 -0.38 -17.76 -22.48
CA THR A 755 1.08 -17.98 -22.46
C THR A 755 1.78 -17.31 -23.63
N LEU A 756 1.40 -17.67 -24.85
CA LEU A 756 1.99 -17.14 -26.09
C LEU A 756 0.89 -16.81 -27.09
N TYR A 757 1.16 -15.92 -28.04
CA TYR A 757 0.29 -15.82 -29.22
C TYR A 757 0.27 -17.16 -29.96
N GLY A 758 -0.87 -17.49 -30.55
CA GLY A 758 -1.07 -18.71 -31.33
C GLY A 758 -1.61 -18.40 -32.72
N VAL A 759 -1.20 -19.22 -33.69
CA VAL A 759 -1.90 -19.32 -34.97
C VAL A 759 -2.89 -20.47 -34.86
N ALA A 760 -4.14 -20.19 -35.20
CA ALA A 760 -5.25 -21.10 -35.06
C ALA A 760 -5.90 -21.44 -36.40
N ALA A 761 -6.41 -22.67 -36.50
CA ALA A 761 -7.28 -23.16 -37.55
C ALA A 761 -8.47 -23.91 -36.92
N ASP A 762 -9.55 -24.11 -37.67
CA ASP A 762 -10.62 -25.04 -37.27
C ASP A 762 -10.06 -26.47 -37.23
N ALA A 763 -10.11 -27.12 -36.06
CA ALA A 763 -9.55 -28.45 -35.87
C ALA A 763 -10.29 -29.56 -36.65
N SER A 764 -11.53 -29.31 -37.07
CA SER A 764 -12.31 -30.22 -37.92
C SER A 764 -11.99 -30.05 -39.42
N SER A 765 -11.37 -28.92 -39.80
CA SER A 765 -11.06 -28.59 -41.19
C SER A 765 -9.70 -29.13 -41.60
N ALA A 766 -9.69 -30.18 -42.44
CA ALA A 766 -8.44 -30.73 -43.00
C ALA A 766 -7.64 -29.66 -43.77
N ALA A 767 -8.32 -28.78 -44.50
CA ALA A 767 -7.68 -27.68 -45.23
C ALA A 767 -7.08 -26.64 -44.28
N GLY A 768 -7.80 -26.24 -43.22
CA GLY A 768 -7.30 -25.31 -42.22
C GLY A 768 -6.09 -25.85 -41.46
N VAL A 769 -6.13 -27.12 -41.05
CA VAL A 769 -5.01 -27.79 -40.38
C VAL A 769 -3.79 -27.92 -41.29
N ALA A 770 -3.99 -28.21 -42.58
CA ALA A 770 -2.90 -28.23 -43.57
C ALA A 770 -2.28 -26.83 -43.75
N ALA A 771 -3.10 -25.78 -43.85
CA ALA A 771 -2.64 -24.40 -43.93
C ALA A 771 -1.83 -24.00 -42.69
N LEU A 772 -2.28 -24.39 -41.49
CA LEU A 772 -1.57 -24.13 -40.23
C LEU A 772 -0.19 -24.81 -40.22
N ARG A 773 -0.11 -26.07 -40.65
CA ARG A 773 1.16 -26.80 -40.75
C ARG A 773 2.12 -26.17 -41.77
N ALA A 774 1.59 -25.72 -42.92
CA ALA A 774 2.36 -25.06 -43.97
C ALA A 774 2.91 -23.70 -43.49
N ALA A 775 2.08 -22.86 -42.87
CA ALA A 775 2.48 -21.57 -42.32
C ALA A 775 3.61 -21.70 -41.28
N LYS A 776 3.60 -22.79 -40.52
CA LYS A 776 4.61 -23.07 -39.49
C LYS A 776 5.89 -23.73 -40.01
N ARG A 777 5.96 -24.09 -41.30
CA ARG A 777 7.04 -24.89 -41.91
C ARG A 777 7.39 -26.14 -41.08
N ARG A 778 6.36 -26.77 -40.50
CA ARG A 778 6.56 -27.86 -39.53
C ARG A 778 6.90 -29.15 -40.27
N ALA A 779 7.91 -29.90 -39.83
CA ALA A 779 8.12 -31.27 -40.30
C ALA A 779 6.85 -32.11 -40.04
N PRO A 780 6.46 -33.04 -40.93
CA PRO A 780 5.18 -33.78 -40.88
C PRO A 780 4.95 -34.70 -39.65
N ARG A 781 5.77 -34.61 -38.59
CA ARG A 781 5.93 -35.65 -37.56
C ARG A 781 5.44 -35.28 -36.14
N ARG A 782 4.67 -34.20 -35.93
CA ARG A 782 4.19 -33.84 -34.57
C ARG A 782 2.69 -33.49 -34.52
N PRO A 783 1.92 -34.00 -33.54
CA PRO A 783 0.52 -33.65 -33.35
C PRO A 783 0.32 -32.19 -32.94
N LEU A 784 -0.90 -31.68 -33.17
CA LEU A 784 -1.34 -30.35 -32.75
C LEU A 784 -2.19 -30.46 -31.48
N ALA A 785 -2.07 -29.46 -30.60
CA ALA A 785 -2.98 -29.33 -29.47
C ALA A 785 -4.26 -28.61 -29.94
N ILE A 786 -5.36 -28.89 -29.27
CA ILE A 786 -6.65 -28.22 -29.48
C ILE A 786 -6.98 -27.29 -28.32
N ALA A 787 -7.54 -26.12 -28.62
CA ALA A 787 -8.08 -25.18 -27.66
C ALA A 787 -9.61 -25.17 -27.71
N LEU A 788 -10.24 -25.21 -26.54
CA LEU A 788 -11.70 -25.28 -26.37
C LEU A 788 -12.25 -24.06 -25.64
N ALA A 789 -13.56 -23.86 -25.74
CA ALA A 789 -14.28 -22.76 -25.09
C ALA A 789 -14.44 -22.98 -23.57
N SER A 790 -14.72 -24.22 -23.16
CA SER A 790 -14.94 -24.56 -21.76
C SER A 790 -14.36 -25.94 -21.41
N GLU A 791 -14.17 -26.19 -20.11
CA GLU A 791 -13.81 -27.52 -19.60
C GLU A 791 -14.90 -28.57 -19.89
N GLY A 792 -16.17 -28.16 -19.98
CA GLY A 792 -17.29 -29.05 -20.30
C GLY A 792 -17.21 -29.62 -21.72
N ASP A 793 -16.52 -28.93 -22.62
CA ASP A 793 -16.32 -29.39 -24.00
C ASP A 793 -15.27 -30.50 -24.12
N VAL A 794 -14.44 -30.70 -23.09
CA VAL A 794 -13.32 -31.69 -23.13
C VAL A 794 -13.85 -33.10 -23.39
N ALA A 795 -14.96 -33.48 -22.77
CA ALA A 795 -15.58 -34.79 -22.92
C ALA A 795 -16.08 -35.09 -24.35
N ARG A 796 -16.25 -34.06 -25.19
CA ARG A 796 -16.62 -34.21 -26.61
C ARG A 796 -15.46 -34.73 -27.46
N TYR A 797 -14.21 -34.49 -27.03
CA TYR A 797 -13.01 -34.80 -27.78
C TYR A 797 -12.14 -35.87 -27.12
N CYS A 798 -12.21 -35.98 -25.79
CA CYS A 798 -11.36 -36.86 -25.00
C CYS A 798 -12.20 -37.75 -24.07
N SER A 799 -11.73 -38.96 -23.82
CA SER A 799 -12.26 -39.79 -22.73
C SER A 799 -11.77 -39.22 -21.39
N VAL A 800 -12.72 -38.99 -20.48
CA VAL A 800 -12.48 -38.38 -19.15
C VAL A 800 -13.05 -39.23 -18.01
N ASP A 801 -13.60 -40.41 -18.31
CA ASP A 801 -14.41 -41.22 -17.38
C ASP A 801 -13.62 -41.67 -16.14
N GLY A 802 -12.32 -41.90 -16.28
CA GLY A 802 -11.43 -42.29 -15.17
C GLY A 802 -10.86 -41.12 -14.36
N LEU A 803 -11.09 -39.86 -14.76
CA LEU A 803 -10.52 -38.71 -14.05
C LEU A 803 -11.24 -38.46 -12.71
N PRO A 804 -10.50 -38.08 -11.65
CA PRO A 804 -11.10 -37.63 -10.40
C PRO A 804 -12.14 -36.51 -10.61
N PRO A 805 -13.30 -36.54 -9.94
CA PRO A 805 -14.30 -35.48 -10.02
C PRO A 805 -13.70 -34.13 -9.67
N GLY A 806 -13.97 -33.11 -10.48
CA GLY A 806 -13.46 -31.75 -10.29
C GLY A 806 -12.03 -31.50 -10.78
N LEU A 807 -11.28 -32.53 -11.21
CA LEU A 807 -9.89 -32.37 -11.68
C LEU A 807 -9.78 -31.40 -12.85
N LEU A 808 -10.65 -31.54 -13.86
CA LEU A 808 -10.63 -30.65 -15.04
C LEU A 808 -10.87 -29.19 -14.63
N ARG A 809 -11.81 -28.94 -13.72
CA ARG A 809 -12.15 -27.61 -13.19
C ARG A 809 -11.05 -26.99 -12.34
N ALA A 810 -10.22 -27.82 -11.70
CA ALA A 810 -9.08 -27.36 -10.94
C ALA A 810 -7.87 -26.98 -11.82
N LEU A 811 -7.75 -27.57 -13.01
CA LEU A 811 -6.63 -27.32 -13.93
C LEU A 811 -6.96 -26.36 -15.07
N LEU A 812 -8.23 -26.29 -15.48
CA LEU A 812 -8.73 -25.53 -16.62
C LEU A 812 -9.83 -24.56 -16.15
N PRO A 813 -9.95 -23.36 -16.76
CA PRO A 813 -9.04 -22.77 -17.75
C PRO A 813 -7.68 -22.39 -17.16
N GLY A 814 -6.61 -22.47 -17.96
CA GLY A 814 -5.26 -22.20 -17.44
C GLY A 814 -4.11 -22.43 -18.43
N PRO A 815 -2.88 -22.08 -18.01
CA PRO A 815 -1.63 -22.31 -18.75
C PRO A 815 -1.19 -23.78 -18.75
N VAL A 816 -2.13 -24.68 -18.99
CA VAL A 816 -1.96 -26.13 -18.95
C VAL A 816 -2.50 -26.75 -20.24
N THR A 817 -1.85 -27.81 -20.71
CA THR A 817 -2.33 -28.65 -21.81
C THR A 817 -2.36 -30.09 -21.32
N LEU A 818 -3.54 -30.71 -21.34
CA LEU A 818 -3.76 -32.06 -20.86
C LEU A 818 -3.68 -33.02 -22.05
N LEU A 819 -2.77 -33.99 -22.02
CA LEU A 819 -2.80 -35.12 -22.93
C LEU A 819 -3.79 -36.15 -22.39
N LEU A 820 -4.83 -36.42 -23.18
CA LEU A 820 -5.90 -37.36 -22.82
C LEU A 820 -6.18 -38.32 -23.98
N PRO A 821 -6.73 -39.52 -23.70
CA PRO A 821 -7.14 -40.45 -24.74
C PRO A 821 -8.26 -39.86 -25.59
N LEU A 822 -8.20 -40.03 -26.90
CA LEU A 822 -9.21 -39.53 -27.83
C LEU A 822 -10.56 -40.22 -27.60
N ALA A 823 -11.64 -39.44 -27.59
CA ALA A 823 -13.00 -39.98 -27.55
C ALA A 823 -13.38 -40.64 -28.89
N PRO A 824 -14.15 -41.73 -28.89
CA PRO A 824 -14.69 -42.31 -30.12
C PRO A 824 -15.51 -41.30 -30.91
N GLY A 825 -15.19 -41.12 -32.20
CA GLY A 825 -15.93 -40.20 -33.08
C GLY A 825 -15.67 -38.70 -32.85
N ALA A 826 -14.60 -38.35 -32.13
CA ALA A 826 -14.19 -36.96 -31.94
C ALA A 826 -14.09 -36.22 -33.30
N PRO A 827 -14.74 -35.05 -33.47
CA PRO A 827 -14.84 -34.35 -34.75
C PRO A 827 -13.55 -33.57 -35.07
N LEU A 828 -12.43 -34.28 -35.23
CA LEU A 828 -11.12 -33.74 -35.55
C LEU A 828 -10.67 -34.24 -36.92
N ALA A 829 -9.99 -33.38 -37.69
CA ALA A 829 -9.31 -33.81 -38.90
C ALA A 829 -8.17 -34.78 -38.54
N GLY A 830 -8.00 -35.87 -39.30
CA GLY A 830 -6.94 -36.86 -39.05
C GLY A 830 -5.53 -36.25 -38.97
N ALA A 831 -5.28 -35.21 -39.76
CA ALA A 831 -4.04 -34.44 -39.76
C ALA A 831 -3.75 -33.69 -38.44
N VAL A 832 -4.69 -33.59 -37.49
CA VAL A 832 -4.43 -33.12 -36.12
C VAL A 832 -3.66 -34.17 -35.33
N LEU A 833 -3.98 -35.45 -35.56
CA LEU A 833 -3.51 -36.64 -34.85
C LEU A 833 -2.31 -37.33 -35.54
N ASP A 834 -2.15 -37.16 -36.85
CA ASP A 834 -1.13 -37.87 -37.63
C ASP A 834 0.31 -37.62 -37.14
N ALA A 835 0.98 -38.72 -36.78
CA ALA A 835 2.43 -38.83 -36.59
C ALA A 835 3.14 -39.57 -37.77
N GLY A 836 2.39 -39.96 -38.80
CA GLY A 836 2.88 -40.58 -40.04
C GLY A 836 3.02 -42.10 -39.95
N GLY A 837 2.04 -42.83 -40.51
CA GLY A 837 2.22 -44.19 -41.01
C GLY A 837 2.35 -44.11 -42.54
N ASP A 838 3.50 -44.49 -43.06
CA ASP A 838 3.80 -44.39 -44.49
C ASP A 838 3.04 -45.46 -45.29
N ALA A 839 2.36 -45.03 -46.35
CA ALA A 839 1.86 -45.91 -47.39
C ALA A 839 3.04 -46.17 -48.35
N GLY A 840 3.63 -47.36 -48.26
CA GLY A 840 4.86 -47.72 -48.97
C GLY A 840 4.80 -47.56 -50.50
N GLY A 841 5.81 -46.87 -51.04
CA GLY A 841 6.24 -46.92 -52.44
C GLY A 841 7.77 -47.01 -52.48
N GLY A 842 8.29 -48.10 -53.02
CA GLY A 842 9.70 -48.49 -52.90
C GLY A 842 10.70 -47.86 -53.88
N GLY A 843 11.98 -48.13 -53.61
CA GLY A 843 13.17 -47.80 -54.40
C GLY A 843 14.00 -46.72 -53.69
N GLY A 844 15.22 -46.92 -53.18
CA GLY A 844 16.29 -47.82 -53.58
C GLY A 844 17.50 -46.96 -53.94
N GLY A 845 18.55 -46.94 -53.11
CA GLY A 845 19.82 -46.27 -53.44
C GLY A 845 20.60 -45.80 -52.21
N GLY A 846 21.59 -46.60 -51.79
CA GLY A 846 22.57 -46.23 -50.77
C GLY A 846 23.73 -45.40 -51.32
N GLY A 847 24.49 -44.79 -50.41
CA GLY A 847 25.73 -44.07 -50.71
C GLY A 847 26.26 -43.30 -49.50
N ASP A 848 27.27 -43.88 -48.87
CA ASP A 848 28.02 -43.48 -47.68
C ASP A 848 29.06 -42.37 -47.94
N ALA A 849 29.33 -41.53 -46.93
CA ALA A 849 30.66 -40.97 -46.56
C ALA A 849 30.51 -39.66 -45.76
N GLY A 850 31.02 -39.65 -44.52
CA GLY A 850 30.93 -38.54 -43.58
C GLY A 850 32.08 -37.53 -43.57
N SER A 851 31.90 -36.48 -42.78
CA SER A 851 32.93 -35.82 -41.98
C SER A 851 32.26 -34.91 -40.94
N ASP A 852 32.70 -35.08 -39.71
CA ASP A 852 32.30 -34.46 -38.46
C ASP A 852 32.85 -33.02 -38.34
N ASP A 853 32.03 -32.07 -37.88
CA ASP A 853 32.49 -30.86 -37.19
C ASP A 853 31.34 -30.30 -36.33
N GLY A 854 31.68 -30.08 -35.05
CA GLY A 854 30.75 -29.95 -33.94
C GLY A 854 29.88 -28.69 -33.91
N ALA A 855 28.61 -28.91 -33.62
CA ALA A 855 27.70 -27.95 -33.00
C ALA A 855 26.80 -28.72 -32.02
N GLU A 856 27.03 -28.58 -30.72
CA GLU A 856 26.12 -29.09 -29.70
C GLU A 856 24.83 -28.27 -29.73
N SER A 857 23.76 -28.86 -30.27
CA SER A 857 22.39 -28.36 -30.19
C SER A 857 21.48 -29.41 -29.59
N ASP A 858 20.88 -29.03 -28.47
CA ASP A 858 19.75 -29.58 -27.74
C ASP A 858 18.86 -30.60 -28.48
N ALA A 859 19.15 -31.89 -28.29
CA ALA A 859 18.41 -33.03 -28.84
C ALA A 859 17.50 -33.72 -27.80
N GLY A 860 17.03 -33.01 -26.77
CA GLY A 860 16.30 -33.59 -25.64
C GLY A 860 14.78 -33.73 -25.76
N SER A 861 14.12 -33.27 -26.84
CA SER A 861 12.64 -33.16 -26.89
C SER A 861 11.87 -34.29 -27.62
N ALA A 862 12.54 -35.32 -28.14
CA ALA A 862 11.96 -36.11 -29.24
C ALA A 862 11.45 -37.54 -28.91
N ALA A 863 11.57 -38.06 -27.69
CA ALA A 863 11.33 -39.49 -27.43
C ALA A 863 9.96 -39.87 -26.83
N ALA A 864 9.10 -38.95 -26.38
CA ALA A 864 7.95 -39.31 -25.53
C ALA A 864 6.59 -39.53 -26.23
N LEU A 865 6.46 -39.38 -27.56
CA LEU A 865 5.16 -39.46 -28.27
C LEU A 865 4.98 -40.71 -29.16
N SER A 866 5.82 -41.74 -28.99
CA SER A 866 5.72 -42.97 -29.77
C SER A 866 5.95 -44.20 -28.90
N ALA A 867 4.90 -44.59 -28.16
CA ALA A 867 4.77 -45.95 -27.66
C ALA A 867 3.29 -46.36 -27.76
N ALA A 868 3.04 -47.55 -28.31
CA ALA A 868 1.73 -48.08 -28.65
C ALA A 868 0.69 -47.92 -27.52
N GLY A 869 -0.32 -47.08 -27.76
CA GLY A 869 -1.47 -46.81 -26.90
C GLY A 869 -2.57 -46.10 -27.69
N PRO A 870 -3.80 -45.96 -27.17
CA PRO A 870 -4.89 -45.27 -27.86
C PRO A 870 -4.45 -43.86 -28.25
N ALA A 871 -4.82 -43.40 -29.45
CA ALA A 871 -4.47 -42.07 -29.94
C ALA A 871 -4.79 -41.01 -28.88
N ALA A 872 -3.78 -40.28 -28.40
CA ALA A 872 -3.94 -39.22 -27.41
C ALA A 872 -3.90 -37.84 -28.08
N VAL A 873 -4.64 -36.88 -27.53
CA VAL A 873 -4.67 -35.50 -28.02
C VAL A 873 -4.41 -34.53 -26.87
N GLY A 874 -3.64 -33.48 -27.15
CA GLY A 874 -3.43 -32.38 -26.21
C GLY A 874 -4.61 -31.42 -26.24
N VAL A 875 -5.32 -31.27 -25.13
CA VAL A 875 -6.45 -30.34 -24.98
C VAL A 875 -6.10 -29.23 -24.00
N ARG A 876 -6.53 -28.01 -24.29
CA ARG A 876 -6.44 -26.89 -23.34
C ARG A 876 -7.69 -26.02 -23.41
N VAL A 877 -7.97 -25.32 -22.32
CA VAL A 877 -8.95 -24.23 -22.26
C VAL A 877 -8.15 -22.98 -21.86
N PRO A 878 -7.78 -22.11 -22.82
CA PRO A 878 -6.99 -20.92 -22.52
C PRO A 878 -7.74 -19.98 -21.56
N GLN A 879 -7.03 -19.23 -20.71
CA GLN A 879 -7.69 -18.16 -19.93
C GLN A 879 -8.11 -16.96 -20.80
N SER A 880 -7.48 -16.81 -21.96
CA SER A 880 -7.84 -15.80 -22.97
C SER A 880 -9.34 -15.88 -23.29
N GLU A 881 -10.09 -14.86 -22.84
CA GLU A 881 -11.53 -14.75 -23.09
C GLU A 881 -11.82 -14.71 -24.58
N PHE A 882 -10.98 -14.01 -25.35
CA PHE A 882 -11.07 -13.97 -26.80
C PHE A 882 -10.93 -15.36 -27.43
N ALA A 883 -9.91 -16.14 -27.05
CA ALA A 883 -9.70 -17.47 -27.61
C ALA A 883 -10.86 -18.41 -27.29
N ARG A 884 -11.39 -18.35 -26.06
CA ARG A 884 -12.57 -19.13 -25.65
C ARG A 884 -13.82 -18.70 -26.39
N ALA A 885 -14.05 -17.39 -26.53
CA ALA A 885 -15.18 -16.84 -27.29
C ALA A 885 -15.09 -17.23 -28.78
N ALA A 886 -13.90 -17.24 -29.37
CA ALA A 886 -13.70 -17.66 -30.76
C ALA A 886 -13.99 -19.15 -30.95
N ALA A 887 -13.54 -20.01 -30.03
CA ALA A 887 -13.88 -21.44 -30.04
C ALA A 887 -15.40 -21.66 -29.86
N ALA A 888 -16.03 -20.92 -28.94
CA ALA A 888 -17.47 -20.99 -28.69
C ALA A 888 -18.28 -20.56 -29.93
N ALA A 889 -17.90 -19.44 -30.55
CA ALA A 889 -18.56 -18.91 -31.75
C ALA A 889 -18.36 -19.81 -32.97
N LEU A 890 -17.24 -20.53 -33.06
CA LEU A 890 -17.01 -21.56 -34.07
C LEU A 890 -17.88 -22.80 -33.83
N GLY A 891 -18.27 -23.08 -32.57
CA GLY A 891 -19.00 -24.29 -32.18
C GLY A 891 -18.13 -25.55 -32.15
N GLY A 892 -16.81 -25.39 -32.13
CA GLY A 892 -15.83 -26.44 -32.33
C GLY A 892 -14.48 -26.18 -31.65
N ALA A 893 -13.50 -27.02 -31.94
CA ALA A 893 -12.15 -26.92 -31.39
C ALA A 893 -11.22 -26.12 -32.31
N LEU A 894 -10.32 -25.34 -31.72
CA LEU A 894 -9.27 -24.63 -32.44
C LEU A 894 -8.01 -25.49 -32.46
N ALA A 895 -7.53 -25.91 -33.63
CA ALA A 895 -6.19 -26.46 -33.75
C ALA A 895 -5.19 -25.32 -33.58
N LEU A 896 -4.34 -25.41 -32.56
CA LEU A 896 -3.52 -24.29 -32.11
C LEU A 896 -2.03 -24.64 -32.12
N SER A 897 -1.21 -23.71 -32.58
CA SER A 897 0.24 -23.75 -32.43
C SER A 897 0.77 -22.35 -32.06
N SER A 898 1.82 -22.26 -31.25
CA SER A 898 2.44 -20.98 -30.87
C SER A 898 2.82 -20.15 -32.11
N ALA A 899 2.76 -18.82 -32.07
CA ALA A 899 2.94 -17.95 -33.23
C ALA A 899 4.42 -17.63 -33.51
N ASN A 900 5.22 -18.67 -33.72
CA ASN A 900 6.64 -18.59 -34.07
C ASN A 900 6.96 -19.44 -35.31
N VAL A 901 8.01 -19.11 -36.06
CA VAL A 901 8.56 -20.05 -37.07
C VAL A 901 9.09 -21.27 -36.31
N SER A 902 8.94 -22.50 -36.85
CA SER A 902 9.36 -23.73 -36.16
C SER A 902 10.81 -23.62 -35.67
N GLY A 903 11.04 -23.78 -34.36
CA GLY A 903 12.35 -23.65 -33.72
C GLY A 903 12.74 -22.25 -33.24
N GLY A 904 11.94 -21.21 -33.53
CA GLY A 904 12.15 -19.84 -33.02
C GLY A 904 11.55 -19.61 -31.63
N GLU A 905 11.81 -18.45 -31.03
CA GLU A 905 11.23 -18.06 -29.73
C GLU A 905 9.71 -17.86 -29.81
N GLY A 906 8.99 -18.15 -28.73
CA GLY A 906 7.55 -17.92 -28.63
C GLY A 906 7.19 -16.43 -28.65
N ALA A 907 6.18 -16.04 -29.44
CA ALA A 907 5.76 -14.65 -29.57
C ALA A 907 4.88 -14.20 -28.39
N LEU A 908 5.26 -13.10 -27.75
CA LEU A 908 4.54 -12.43 -26.67
C LEU A 908 3.67 -11.28 -27.15
N ASP A 909 3.90 -10.78 -28.35
CA ASP A 909 3.09 -9.74 -28.99
C ASP A 909 2.99 -9.98 -30.51
N LEU A 910 2.11 -9.23 -31.18
CA LEU A 910 1.95 -9.33 -32.64
C LEU A 910 3.20 -8.85 -33.40
N ALA A 911 4.05 -8.02 -32.78
CA ALA A 911 5.26 -7.55 -33.43
C ALA A 911 6.28 -8.68 -33.58
N GLU A 912 6.39 -9.55 -32.58
CA GLU A 912 7.20 -10.76 -32.58
C GLU A 912 6.61 -11.86 -33.49
N ALA A 913 5.28 -11.91 -33.66
CA ALA A 913 4.60 -12.84 -34.56
C ALA A 913 4.55 -12.41 -36.04
N ALA A 914 5.24 -11.31 -36.40
CA ALA A 914 5.09 -10.63 -37.69
C ALA A 914 5.26 -11.52 -38.92
N ALA A 915 6.18 -12.49 -38.85
CA ALA A 915 6.47 -13.40 -39.97
C ALA A 915 5.27 -14.27 -40.39
N LEU A 916 4.30 -14.46 -39.49
CA LEU A 916 3.11 -15.28 -39.73
C LEU A 916 1.89 -14.44 -40.15
N LEU A 917 1.92 -13.11 -39.99
CA LEU A 917 0.81 -12.21 -40.32
C LEU A 917 0.35 -12.34 -41.79
N PRO A 918 1.23 -12.40 -42.81
CA PRO A 918 0.78 -12.50 -44.21
C PRO A 918 0.00 -13.78 -44.53
N GLY A 919 0.14 -14.83 -43.71
CA GLY A 919 -0.58 -16.10 -43.87
C GLY A 919 -1.93 -16.16 -43.15
N CYS A 920 -2.29 -15.12 -42.39
CA CYS A 920 -3.51 -15.07 -41.59
C CYS A 920 -4.55 -14.12 -42.22
N ALA A 921 -5.82 -14.51 -42.15
CA ALA A 921 -6.92 -13.66 -42.57
C ALA A 921 -7.11 -12.45 -41.65
N ALA A 922 -6.88 -12.64 -40.36
CA ALA A 922 -6.91 -11.60 -39.34
C ALA A 922 -5.95 -11.95 -38.20
N ALA A 923 -5.47 -10.93 -37.50
CA ALA A 923 -4.72 -11.04 -36.27
C ALA A 923 -5.42 -10.24 -35.17
N TYR A 924 -5.47 -10.79 -33.97
CA TYR A 924 -6.15 -10.20 -32.84
C TYR A 924 -5.16 -9.80 -31.77
N ASP A 925 -5.07 -8.51 -31.45
CA ASP A 925 -4.06 -7.93 -30.57
C ASP A 925 -4.61 -7.76 -29.13
N ALA A 926 -3.95 -8.39 -28.17
CA ALA A 926 -4.10 -8.19 -26.73
C ALA A 926 -2.91 -7.43 -26.11
N GLY A 927 -2.04 -6.84 -26.92
CA GLY A 927 -0.76 -6.29 -26.47
C GLY A 927 0.24 -7.39 -26.12
N ARG A 928 1.19 -7.05 -25.24
CA ARG A 928 2.24 -7.97 -24.80
C ARG A 928 1.75 -8.88 -23.68
N LEU A 929 1.86 -10.20 -23.87
CA LEU A 929 1.42 -11.20 -22.91
C LEU A 929 2.40 -11.32 -21.71
N PRO A 930 1.89 -11.59 -20.49
CA PRO A 930 2.68 -11.64 -19.26
C PRO A 930 3.41 -12.99 -19.10
N ALA A 931 4.29 -13.35 -20.04
CA ALA A 931 5.14 -14.55 -19.94
C ALA A 931 6.63 -14.19 -20.03
N PRO A 932 7.26 -13.73 -18.93
CA PRO A 932 8.61 -13.13 -18.93
C PRO A 932 9.73 -14.10 -19.35
N ASP A 933 9.57 -15.39 -19.07
CA ASP A 933 10.51 -16.45 -19.45
C ASP A 933 10.16 -17.10 -20.81
N ARG A 934 9.09 -16.61 -21.48
CA ARG A 934 8.52 -17.16 -22.72
C ARG A 934 8.16 -18.64 -22.63
N SER A 935 8.04 -19.19 -21.41
CA SER A 935 7.68 -20.58 -21.19
C SER A 935 6.26 -20.82 -21.69
N GLY A 936 6.08 -21.86 -22.51
CA GLY A 936 4.75 -22.27 -22.96
C GLY A 936 3.92 -22.88 -21.84
N SER A 937 2.70 -23.31 -22.17
CA SER A 937 1.86 -24.09 -21.25
C SER A 937 2.55 -25.35 -20.75
N THR A 938 2.32 -25.71 -19.47
CA THR A 938 2.75 -27.01 -18.94
C THR A 938 1.95 -28.11 -19.62
N VAL A 939 2.63 -29.13 -20.16
CA VAL A 939 1.97 -30.28 -20.78
C VAL A 939 1.96 -31.44 -19.80
N VAL A 940 0.77 -31.88 -19.42
CA VAL A 940 0.53 -32.96 -18.45
C VAL A 940 -0.02 -34.16 -19.19
N ASP A 941 0.61 -35.31 -19.03
CA ASP A 941 0.05 -36.58 -19.46
C ASP A 941 -0.86 -37.16 -18.38
N LEU A 942 -2.16 -37.21 -18.69
CA LEU A 942 -3.21 -37.79 -17.86
C LEU A 942 -3.82 -39.04 -18.50
N THR A 943 -3.19 -39.62 -19.53
CA THR A 943 -3.71 -40.81 -20.20
C THR A 943 -3.88 -42.00 -19.25
N GLY A 944 -2.94 -42.20 -18.32
CA GLY A 944 -3.02 -43.21 -17.28
C GLY A 944 -4.14 -42.96 -16.26
N ALA A 945 -4.32 -41.71 -15.83
CA ALA A 945 -5.42 -41.32 -14.93
C ALA A 945 -6.79 -41.47 -15.60
N ALA A 946 -6.92 -41.07 -16.87
CA ALA A 946 -8.16 -41.20 -17.64
C ALA A 946 -8.59 -42.67 -17.85
N ALA A 947 -7.64 -43.60 -17.82
CA ALA A 947 -7.89 -45.05 -17.85
C ALA A 947 -8.24 -45.64 -16.47
N GLY A 948 -8.43 -44.81 -15.44
CA GLY A 948 -8.76 -45.24 -14.07
C GLY A 948 -7.55 -45.49 -13.16
N GLY A 949 -6.34 -45.19 -13.63
CA GLY A 949 -5.13 -45.20 -12.81
C GLY A 949 -5.03 -44.00 -11.88
N ARG A 950 -3.99 -43.98 -11.03
CA ARG A 950 -3.66 -42.82 -10.16
C ARG A 950 -2.32 -42.20 -10.50
N GLU A 951 -1.94 -42.20 -11.78
CA GLU A 951 -0.64 -41.74 -12.24
C GLU A 951 -0.77 -40.61 -13.27
N TYR A 952 0.17 -39.67 -13.25
CA TYR A 952 0.34 -38.62 -14.25
C TYR A 952 1.81 -38.43 -14.61
N ALA A 953 2.13 -37.80 -15.73
CA ALA A 953 3.49 -37.36 -16.04
C ALA A 953 3.52 -35.91 -16.52
N ILE A 954 4.64 -35.21 -16.36
CA ILE A 954 4.87 -33.91 -16.98
C ILE A 954 5.63 -34.14 -18.28
N ALA A 955 4.92 -34.05 -19.41
CA ALA A 955 5.50 -34.25 -20.74
C ALA A 955 6.30 -33.02 -21.21
N ARG A 956 5.98 -31.84 -20.68
CA ARG A 956 6.76 -30.60 -20.87
C ARG A 956 6.53 -29.68 -19.68
N GLU A 957 7.62 -29.23 -19.06
CA GLU A 957 7.56 -28.18 -18.06
C GLU A 957 7.27 -26.82 -18.72
N GLY A 958 6.38 -26.07 -18.09
CA GLY A 958 5.95 -24.76 -18.54
C GLY A 958 5.59 -23.91 -17.33
N VAL A 959 5.04 -22.72 -17.57
CA VAL A 959 4.81 -21.70 -16.51
C VAL A 959 3.95 -22.21 -15.33
N ALA A 960 3.15 -23.26 -15.53
CA ALA A 960 2.23 -23.79 -14.52
C ALA A 960 2.77 -25.04 -13.79
N ALA A 961 4.00 -25.49 -14.06
CA ALA A 961 4.45 -26.84 -13.68
C ALA A 961 4.34 -27.10 -12.17
N ALA A 962 4.89 -26.23 -11.33
CA ALA A 962 4.84 -26.36 -9.87
C ALA A 962 3.39 -26.43 -9.34
N ARG A 963 2.54 -25.46 -9.75
CA ARG A 963 1.13 -25.40 -9.35
C ARG A 963 0.37 -26.66 -9.76
N VAL A 964 0.58 -27.13 -10.99
CA VAL A 964 -0.12 -28.29 -11.52
C VAL A 964 0.29 -29.57 -10.79
N CYS A 965 1.58 -29.77 -10.53
CA CYS A 965 2.05 -30.91 -9.73
C CYS A 965 1.42 -30.88 -8.33
N ALA A 966 1.40 -29.72 -7.67
CA ALA A 966 0.78 -29.56 -6.35
C ALA A 966 -0.71 -29.90 -6.36
N VAL A 967 -1.47 -29.40 -7.34
CA VAL A 967 -2.90 -29.72 -7.49
C VAL A 967 -3.10 -31.23 -7.70
N LEU A 968 -2.34 -31.84 -8.61
CA LEU A 968 -2.47 -33.26 -8.93
C LEU A 968 -2.14 -34.16 -7.74
N GLU A 969 -1.09 -33.84 -7.00
CA GLU A 969 -0.58 -34.67 -5.89
C GLU A 969 -1.33 -34.43 -4.58
N LEU A 970 -1.51 -33.16 -4.19
CA LEU A 970 -2.06 -32.80 -2.89
C LEU A 970 -3.60 -32.83 -2.88
N ALA A 971 -4.24 -32.27 -3.92
CA ALA A 971 -5.70 -32.17 -3.96
C ALA A 971 -6.37 -33.44 -4.51
N PHE A 972 -5.71 -34.14 -5.44
CA PHE A 972 -6.30 -35.31 -6.13
C PHE A 972 -5.56 -36.63 -5.87
N GLY A 973 -4.46 -36.62 -5.12
CA GLY A 973 -3.75 -37.85 -4.71
C GLY A 973 -3.16 -38.66 -5.88
N LEU A 974 -2.90 -38.01 -7.02
CA LEU A 974 -2.24 -38.62 -8.18
C LEU A 974 -0.74 -38.71 -7.92
N ARG A 975 -0.08 -39.71 -8.50
CA ARG A 975 1.36 -39.95 -8.35
C ARG A 975 2.08 -39.63 -9.65
N ARG A 976 3.16 -38.85 -9.56
CA ARG A 976 4.00 -38.57 -10.72
C ARG A 976 4.74 -39.83 -11.14
N ARG A 977 4.56 -40.26 -12.40
CA ARG A 977 5.38 -41.28 -13.05
C ARG A 977 6.74 -40.66 -13.32
N ARG A 978 7.79 -41.34 -12.85
CA ARG A 978 9.19 -40.93 -13.09
C ARG A 978 9.57 -41.05 -14.55
#